data_AF-Q9FHN1-F1
#
_entry.id   AF-Q9FHN1-F1
#
_cell.length_a   1.000
_cell.length_b   1.000
_cell.length_c   1.000
_cell.angle_alpha   90.00
_cell.angle_beta   90.00
_cell.angle_gamma   90.00
#
_symmetry.space_group_name_H-M   'P 1'
#
loop_
_entity.id
_entity.type
_entity.pdbx_description
1 polymer ?
#
loop_
_entity_poly.entity_id
_entity_poly.type
_entity_poly.pdbx_seq_one_letter_code
_entity_poly.pdbx_strand_id
1 'polypeptide(L)'
;MMKPSFLEDVEVIKLITKSREEFVKGNHCKALEILEDLIFDHKKDKDSWFLHIKQGTMFVKLEDITENPDVGFAYLVASVQCYSQDVILSRLCAMGFYNLAKQLGSVSYYKQCVKKSKQDLSVTYPENTSPVARSMLQELKKDMNKEFNTLIRDAERMIAGAKTSPLSSESKVWEPKKSSDLVDDEIQELRSYWMGLDIKIKRDFMKVSIAKLKSFVEGVHNREGRDVFEKVLTSAKADRKWTFWMCRSKCLKKLSSAEECKNHFEQQHDADFKNASKKDMVQRIGKDWARKISVGAWEPVDTVAAVEMIKNRLADVKAFAPKNGWSEEWPLAADEDRSKLLKEIKLLLVSLCDHKILPSSIREWLMRFPVQHLAKLDVSEQSLIDSHLVGTPQSICFLESHELNQILDFLKTIKCKRNDGTDLVCRAVNSFLDHTRVKEKIDFDPQFSFLLLDKRLLKCKDVPFDDEGTINVFDPNAHYAKAPAQGDDIISWLTDYNSVDTIFPRPIREHNFGIWVAVLKAVQFTFSFLGKKYAKKYLVLDYDAALTVVENLCMSEDERRKNLLEDQWNKYASLLCDSCEERVSENSITANFFLWAVRDVLQGASHPTFDFLDSEDCMNLIRQRKSLGDDIALKSIHHLKSVVTHKVLLIDSKILLIDNSRITLLTNLTRLSAFDNRTYILRLLKPFLLNEIVNMESNAKSDIAAAYLLLEEEKKSRSKKKKNNKRNSTSLSTPLDKTVEHEPSVDLEPGVTSPSLKIVKEDFMEPEDTRAGERGRLEISSNTDNQEEATKFDPDMQNMPREDSLSEHMESASGEASARYNSALDMTLKLILDLFTFLFSLISSQKHVVLQALLNIKILKEYLMHNMQPFQDHLEEPVPSALQTLFTAFVSEDIKIEGVYSCLLSDLLVSVEEMFSMVCVEKLSDADAAEVVVAIFEFWHCWKYRERESLVTRLFTLEENERMSCIKCRSRPNYPEQRSHGIVVAADSIRDLKCALGNMKFVDILKVTRMEYKMLCDTRSGGCGRTNIVHHIISRCPPIFTIVLEWEKSETEKEISETTKALEWEIDISRLYEGLEPNTNYRLVSMVGCSEVEEEHICIAYEKNRWVNLKRESLVGEDIGNWKSVVRFCGEKKVRPEILFYEAARWMA
;
A
#
# COMPACT_ATOMS: atom_id res chain seq x y z
N MET A 1 -9.96 39.73 35.31
CA MET A 1 -9.23 38.58 35.90
C MET A 1 -8.84 37.65 34.76
N MET A 2 -7.61 37.12 34.74
CA MET A 2 -7.34 35.92 33.94
C MET A 2 -8.10 34.74 34.57
N LYS A 3 -8.43 33.72 33.77
CA LYS A 3 -8.73 32.41 34.35
C LYS A 3 -7.45 31.85 35.01
N PRO A 4 -7.55 31.17 36.16
CA PRO A 4 -6.42 30.40 36.70
C PRO A 4 -5.99 29.34 35.68
N SER A 5 -4.71 28.96 35.73
CA SER A 5 -4.18 27.91 34.85
C SER A 5 -4.74 26.55 35.26
N PHE A 6 -4.97 25.64 34.31
CA PHE A 6 -5.23 24.23 34.68
C PHE A 6 -4.03 23.59 35.40
N LEU A 7 -2.83 24.18 35.28
CA LEU A 7 -1.63 23.81 36.06
C LEU A 7 -1.66 24.31 37.51
N GLU A 8 -2.75 24.95 37.93
CA GLU A 8 -3.08 25.28 39.32
C GLU A 8 -4.18 24.35 39.87
N ASP A 9 -4.82 23.53 39.01
CA ASP A 9 -5.83 22.55 39.40
C ASP A 9 -5.18 21.24 39.88
N VAL A 10 -5.44 20.89 41.14
CA VAL A 10 -4.88 19.71 41.81
C VAL A 10 -5.37 18.39 41.18
N GLU A 11 -6.56 18.35 40.60
CA GLU A 11 -7.08 17.15 39.92
C GLU A 11 -6.42 16.97 38.55
N VAL A 12 -6.22 18.05 37.80
CA VAL A 12 -5.51 17.98 36.51
C VAL A 12 -4.04 17.62 36.71
N ILE A 13 -3.37 18.16 37.73
CA ILE A 13 -1.99 17.75 38.09
C ILE A 13 -1.93 16.25 38.45
N LYS A 14 -2.92 15.72 39.19
CA LYS A 14 -3.01 14.27 39.48
C LYS A 14 -3.18 13.46 38.20
N LEU A 15 -4.02 13.88 37.24
CA LEU A 15 -4.21 13.20 35.96
C LEU A 15 -2.94 13.21 35.09
N ILE A 16 -2.22 14.34 35.03
CA ILE A 16 -0.92 14.45 34.35
C ILE A 16 0.14 13.55 35.00
N THR A 17 0.11 13.41 36.33
CA THR A 17 1.01 12.52 37.08
C THR A 17 0.67 11.06 36.79
N LYS A 18 -0.62 10.71 36.83
CA LYS A 18 -1.13 9.37 36.49
C LYS A 18 -0.79 8.97 35.05
N SER A 19 -0.91 9.85 34.06
CA SER A 19 -0.55 9.52 32.67
C SER A 19 0.95 9.22 32.52
N ARG A 20 1.82 9.94 33.26
CA ARG A 20 3.25 9.62 33.34
C ARG A 20 3.50 8.26 34.00
N GLU A 21 2.79 7.94 35.08
CA GLU A 21 2.90 6.64 35.76
C GLU A 21 2.46 5.48 34.86
N GLU A 22 1.30 5.60 34.20
CA GLU A 22 0.81 4.57 33.26
C GLU A 22 1.79 4.36 32.09
N PHE A 23 2.42 5.43 31.58
CA PHE A 23 3.44 5.28 30.53
C PHE A 23 4.67 4.50 31.03
N VAL A 24 5.10 4.71 32.27
CA VAL A 24 6.24 3.98 32.88
C VAL A 24 5.88 2.52 33.17
N LYS A 25 4.60 2.19 33.39
CA LYS A 25 4.10 0.81 33.55
C LYS A 25 3.97 0.04 32.22
N GLY A 26 4.21 0.68 31.07
CA GLY A 26 3.93 0.10 29.74
C GLY A 26 2.48 0.27 29.26
N ASN A 27 1.60 0.91 30.06
CA ASN A 27 0.20 1.17 29.72
C ASN A 27 0.06 2.40 28.79
N HIS A 28 0.83 2.42 27.70
CA HIS A 28 0.99 3.57 26.81
C HIS A 28 -0.34 4.09 26.23
N CYS A 29 -1.27 3.20 25.88
CA CYS A 29 -2.61 3.59 25.41
C CYS A 29 -3.38 4.38 26.49
N LYS A 30 -3.28 3.98 27.77
CA LYS A 30 -3.97 4.67 28.88
C LYS A 30 -3.31 6.00 29.22
N ALA A 31 -1.99 6.09 29.09
CA ALA A 31 -1.25 7.35 29.21
C ALA A 31 -1.67 8.37 28.14
N LEU A 32 -1.75 7.94 26.88
CA LEU A 32 -2.22 8.79 25.77
C LEU A 32 -3.69 9.17 25.90
N GLU A 33 -4.56 8.27 26.40
CA GLU A 33 -5.98 8.53 26.62
C GLU A 33 -6.20 9.71 27.59
N ILE A 34 -5.53 9.67 28.74
CA ILE A 34 -5.61 10.72 29.76
C ILE A 34 -5.10 12.06 29.20
N LEU A 35 -4.01 12.05 28.41
CA LEU A 35 -3.50 13.29 27.82
C LEU A 35 -4.40 13.84 26.71
N GLU A 36 -5.01 12.99 25.86
CA GLU A 36 -5.90 13.45 24.80
C GLU A 36 -7.19 14.05 25.35
N ASP A 37 -7.73 13.50 26.44
CA ASP A 37 -8.91 14.07 27.11
C ASP A 37 -8.59 15.43 27.75
N LEU A 38 -7.45 15.56 28.43
CA LEU A 38 -7.00 16.85 28.97
C LEU A 38 -6.72 17.88 27.86
N ILE A 39 -6.16 17.47 26.72
CA ILE A 39 -5.94 18.35 25.56
C ILE A 39 -7.29 18.79 24.97
N PHE A 40 -8.28 17.90 24.90
CA PHE A 40 -9.63 18.23 24.42
C PHE A 40 -10.31 19.27 25.33
N ASP A 41 -10.25 19.08 26.65
CA ASP A 41 -10.86 19.99 27.63
C ASP A 41 -10.15 21.36 27.69
N HIS A 42 -8.81 21.37 27.69
CA HIS A 42 -7.99 22.57 27.91
C HIS A 42 -7.44 23.21 26.62
N LYS A 43 -7.91 22.81 25.44
CA LYS A 43 -7.45 23.31 24.12
C LYS A 43 -7.39 24.84 23.98
N LYS A 44 -8.24 25.58 24.71
CA LYS A 44 -8.32 27.06 24.68
C LYS A 44 -7.53 27.74 25.82
N ASP A 45 -6.80 27.00 26.64
CA ASP A 45 -6.00 27.54 27.74
C ASP A 45 -4.63 28.04 27.27
N LYS A 46 -4.11 29.08 27.92
CA LYS A 46 -2.79 29.69 27.63
C LYS A 46 -1.62 28.74 27.90
N ASP A 47 -1.78 27.78 28.81
CA ASP A 47 -0.72 26.84 29.21
C ASP A 47 -0.90 25.45 28.55
N SER A 48 -1.83 25.32 27.60
CA SER A 48 -2.13 24.07 26.88
C SER A 48 -0.94 23.44 26.15
N TRP A 49 0.05 24.26 25.76
CA TRP A 49 1.35 23.82 25.24
C TRP A 49 2.04 22.80 26.15
N PHE A 50 1.82 22.86 27.48
CA PHE A 50 2.39 21.91 28.44
C PHE A 50 1.91 20.47 28.17
N LEU A 51 0.61 20.30 27.90
CA LEU A 51 0.02 18.99 27.59
C LEU A 51 0.55 18.48 26.23
N HIS A 52 0.68 19.38 25.25
CA HIS A 52 1.28 19.07 23.96
C HIS A 52 2.76 18.64 24.07
N ILE A 53 3.56 19.22 24.97
CA ILE A 53 4.91 18.68 25.28
C ILE A 53 4.79 17.25 25.80
N LYS A 54 3.91 16.98 26.78
CA LYS A 54 3.81 15.62 27.37
C LYS A 54 3.40 14.59 26.33
N GLN A 55 2.41 14.89 25.50
CA GLN A 55 1.95 13.99 24.44
C GLN A 55 3.02 13.80 23.35
N GLY A 56 3.67 14.87 22.89
CA GLY A 56 4.77 14.79 21.92
C GLY A 56 5.97 13.99 22.47
N THR A 57 6.31 14.16 23.75
CA THR A 57 7.41 13.41 24.40
C THR A 57 7.06 11.93 24.53
N MET A 58 5.80 11.59 24.79
CA MET A 58 5.34 10.19 24.76
C MET A 58 5.43 9.60 23.35
N PHE A 59 5.10 10.37 22.30
CA PHE A 59 5.23 9.88 20.93
C PHE A 59 6.68 9.64 20.48
N VAL A 60 7.64 10.52 20.84
CA VAL A 60 9.07 10.25 20.58
C VAL A 60 9.50 8.94 21.26
N LYS A 61 9.09 8.74 22.53
CA LYS A 61 9.36 7.49 23.25
C LYS A 61 8.63 6.26 22.72
N LEU A 62 7.62 6.44 21.87
CA LEU A 62 6.94 5.35 21.16
C LEU A 62 7.60 5.04 19.82
N GLU A 63 8.26 6.02 19.19
CA GLU A 63 9.22 5.78 18.10
C GLU A 63 10.43 5.00 18.62
N ASP A 64 11.03 5.42 19.74
CA ASP A 64 12.24 4.79 20.34
C ASP A 64 12.08 3.29 20.67
N ILE A 65 10.85 2.76 20.81
CA ILE A 65 10.58 1.39 21.26
C ILE A 65 9.82 0.52 20.24
N THR A 66 9.44 1.04 19.07
CA THR A 66 8.69 0.25 18.07
C THR A 66 9.64 -0.42 17.07
N GLU A 67 9.52 -1.75 16.91
CA GLU A 67 10.31 -2.50 15.93
C GLU A 67 9.87 -2.24 14.48
N ASN A 68 8.67 -1.69 14.27
CA ASN A 68 8.13 -1.38 12.95
C ASN A 68 8.44 0.09 12.58
N PRO A 69 9.22 0.37 11.52
CA PRO A 69 9.67 1.73 11.20
C PRO A 69 8.55 2.63 10.67
N ASP A 70 7.55 2.08 9.97
CA ASP A 70 6.40 2.83 9.46
C ASP A 70 5.53 3.34 10.63
N VAL A 71 5.36 2.51 11.67
CA VAL A 71 4.71 2.89 12.93
C VAL A 71 5.53 3.93 13.70
N GLY A 72 6.86 3.80 13.70
CA GLY A 72 7.77 4.81 14.25
C GLY A 72 7.59 6.17 13.56
N PHE A 73 7.57 6.20 12.23
CA PHE A 73 7.32 7.40 11.44
C PHE A 73 5.96 8.04 11.79
N ALA A 74 4.90 7.25 11.95
CA ALA A 74 3.59 7.75 12.35
C ALA A 74 3.60 8.42 13.73
N TYR A 75 4.33 7.86 14.71
CA TYR A 75 4.54 8.50 16.01
C TYR A 75 5.39 9.76 15.91
N LEU A 76 6.45 9.76 15.08
CA LEU A 76 7.28 10.93 14.86
C LEU A 76 6.45 12.11 14.30
N VAL A 77 5.64 11.89 13.26
CA VAL A 77 4.70 12.90 12.71
C VAL A 77 3.76 13.42 13.80
N ALA A 78 3.23 12.53 14.64
CA ALA A 78 2.35 12.91 15.74
C ALA A 78 3.05 13.80 16.78
N SER A 79 4.34 13.54 17.07
CA SER A 79 5.15 14.41 17.93
C SER A 79 5.34 15.81 17.32
N VAL A 80 5.65 15.90 16.03
CA VAL A 80 5.84 17.19 15.33
C VAL A 80 4.55 18.00 15.33
N GLN A 81 3.39 17.35 15.15
CA GLN A 81 2.10 18.02 15.28
C GLN A 81 1.92 18.64 16.66
N CYS A 82 2.17 17.87 17.73
CA CYS A 82 2.05 18.35 19.11
C CYS A 82 2.96 19.58 19.34
N TYR A 83 4.22 19.50 18.92
CA TYR A 83 5.16 20.63 19.02
C TYR A 83 4.83 21.80 18.07
N SER A 84 3.92 21.64 17.10
CA SER A 84 3.56 22.72 16.17
C SER A 84 2.43 23.63 16.65
N GLN A 85 1.73 23.28 17.74
CA GLN A 85 0.56 24.02 18.24
C GLN A 85 0.92 25.40 18.82
N ASP A 86 2.10 25.53 19.43
CA ASP A 86 2.54 26.77 20.09
C ASP A 86 3.93 27.20 19.56
N VAL A 87 4.18 28.51 19.53
CA VAL A 87 5.47 29.08 19.12
C VAL A 87 6.59 28.79 20.12
N ILE A 88 6.27 28.66 21.42
CA ILE A 88 7.18 28.30 22.52
C ILE A 88 7.84 26.92 22.27
N LEU A 89 7.18 26.05 21.50
CA LEU A 89 7.65 24.69 21.19
C LEU A 89 8.48 24.61 19.90
N SER A 90 8.83 25.75 19.29
CA SER A 90 9.48 25.80 17.98
C SER A 90 10.82 25.04 17.91
N ARG A 91 11.58 24.96 19.02
CA ARG A 91 12.76 24.10 19.15
C ARG A 91 12.46 22.61 18.93
N LEU A 92 11.53 22.06 19.71
CA LEU A 92 11.11 20.65 19.61
C LEU A 92 10.49 20.37 18.24
N CYS A 93 9.72 21.33 17.71
CA CYS A 93 9.14 21.25 16.38
C CYS A 93 10.21 21.19 15.27
N ALA A 94 11.29 21.97 15.39
CA ALA A 94 12.42 21.94 14.45
C ALA A 94 13.19 20.62 14.51
N MET A 95 13.43 20.07 15.70
CA MET A 95 14.05 18.75 15.87
C MET A 95 13.19 17.64 15.24
N GLY A 96 11.88 17.64 15.49
CA GLY A 96 10.96 16.73 14.83
C GLY A 96 10.97 16.87 13.29
N PHE A 97 10.99 18.10 12.77
CA PHE A 97 11.15 18.35 11.33
C PHE A 97 12.49 17.84 10.77
N TYR A 98 13.58 17.87 11.56
CA TYR A 98 14.87 17.32 11.14
C TYR A 98 14.83 15.79 11.05
N ASN A 99 14.24 15.11 12.03
CA ASN A 99 14.08 13.65 12.00
C ASN A 99 13.18 13.20 10.82
N LEU A 100 12.05 13.87 10.60
CA LEU A 100 11.18 13.63 9.42
C LEU A 100 11.93 13.88 8.10
N ALA A 101 12.78 14.90 8.04
CA ALA A 101 13.59 15.19 6.86
C ALA A 101 14.68 14.14 6.61
N LYS A 102 15.25 13.56 7.67
CA LYS A 102 16.24 12.49 7.61
C LYS A 102 15.63 11.17 7.13
N GLN A 103 14.46 10.78 7.66
CA GLN A 103 13.80 9.52 7.29
C GLN A 103 13.24 9.52 5.85
N LEU A 104 12.87 10.69 5.30
CA LEU A 104 12.25 10.82 3.97
C LEU A 104 13.14 11.45 2.87
N GLY A 105 14.40 11.79 3.19
CA GLY A 105 15.23 12.66 2.34
C GLY A 105 14.64 14.05 2.07
N SER A 106 13.57 14.46 2.78
CA SER A 106 12.70 15.55 2.36
C SER A 106 13.29 16.93 2.67
N VAL A 107 13.93 17.53 1.65
CA VAL A 107 14.38 18.93 1.59
C VAL A 107 13.30 19.92 2.06
N SER A 108 12.02 19.57 1.90
CA SER A 108 10.90 20.39 2.35
C SER A 108 10.79 20.46 3.89
N TYR A 109 11.07 19.36 4.59
CA TYR A 109 11.10 19.30 6.05
C TYR A 109 12.39 19.90 6.63
N TYR A 110 13.56 19.74 5.99
CA TYR A 110 14.76 20.50 6.40
C TYR A 110 14.50 22.02 6.34
N LYS A 111 13.78 22.52 5.31
CA LYS A 111 13.39 23.94 5.22
C LYS A 111 12.39 24.35 6.31
N GLN A 112 11.53 23.46 6.80
CA GLN A 112 10.67 23.74 7.97
C GLN A 112 11.45 23.72 9.28
N CYS A 113 12.43 22.81 9.45
CA CYS A 113 13.36 22.82 10.57
C CYS A 113 14.06 24.19 10.69
N VAL A 114 14.77 24.62 9.64
CA VAL A 114 15.46 25.93 9.63
C VAL A 114 14.50 27.10 9.88
N LYS A 115 13.26 27.05 9.34
CA LYS A 115 12.24 28.06 9.65
C LYS A 115 11.84 28.03 11.14
N LYS A 116 11.61 26.85 11.72
CA LYS A 116 11.23 26.71 13.13
C LYS A 116 12.36 27.10 14.08
N SER A 117 13.61 26.79 13.76
CA SER A 117 14.76 27.28 14.52
C SER A 117 14.89 28.80 14.48
N LYS A 118 14.58 29.44 13.33
CA LYS A 118 14.54 30.91 13.23
C LYS A 118 13.33 31.52 13.96
N GLN A 119 12.26 30.76 14.20
CA GLN A 119 11.18 31.16 15.14
C GLN A 119 11.58 30.99 16.61
N ASP A 120 12.36 29.96 16.98
CA ASP A 120 12.85 29.76 18.36
C ASP A 120 13.66 30.96 18.85
N LEU A 121 14.49 31.54 17.97
CA LEU A 121 15.29 32.74 18.23
C LEU A 121 14.46 34.01 18.49
N SER A 122 13.17 34.04 18.11
CA SER A 122 12.25 35.15 18.39
C SER A 122 11.21 34.85 19.48
N VAL A 123 11.29 33.69 20.15
CA VAL A 123 10.38 33.37 21.27
C VAL A 123 10.71 34.22 22.49
N THR A 124 9.87 35.21 22.76
CA THR A 124 9.76 35.80 24.10
C THR A 124 8.93 34.87 24.97
N TYR A 125 9.55 34.24 25.96
CA TYR A 125 8.87 33.31 26.87
C TYR A 125 8.03 34.10 27.88
N PRO A 126 6.74 33.78 28.08
CA PRO A 126 5.89 34.50 29.01
C PRO A 126 6.41 34.41 30.45
N GLU A 127 6.49 35.55 31.13
CA GLU A 127 6.88 35.60 32.55
C GLU A 127 5.72 35.13 33.45
N ASN A 128 4.48 35.42 33.05
CA ASN A 128 3.22 35.17 33.78
C ASN A 128 2.65 33.74 33.59
N THR A 129 3.55 32.77 33.53
CA THR A 129 3.26 31.32 33.48
C THR A 129 3.36 30.71 34.89
N SER A 130 2.66 29.59 35.13
CA SER A 130 2.69 28.92 36.44
C SER A 130 4.11 28.50 36.86
N PRO A 131 4.42 28.37 38.18
CA PRO A 131 5.76 28.00 38.64
C PRO A 131 6.26 26.66 38.06
N VAL A 132 5.36 25.67 37.94
CA VAL A 132 5.66 24.36 37.34
C VAL A 132 6.09 24.50 35.89
N ALA A 133 5.34 25.27 35.10
CA ALA A 133 5.64 25.53 33.71
C ALA A 133 6.94 26.34 33.55
N ARG A 134 7.15 27.38 34.38
CA ARG A 134 8.39 28.18 34.39
C ARG A 134 9.63 27.32 34.66
N SER A 135 9.53 26.30 35.51
CA SER A 135 10.61 25.34 35.75
C SER A 135 10.94 24.52 34.50
N MET A 136 9.94 23.94 33.83
CA MET A 136 10.19 23.14 32.61
C MET A 136 10.69 24.01 31.44
N LEU A 137 10.27 25.28 31.34
CA LEU A 137 10.82 26.24 30.38
C LEU A 137 12.29 26.59 30.67
N GLN A 138 12.81 26.39 31.88
CA GLN A 138 14.24 26.52 32.18
C GLN A 138 15.03 25.26 31.82
N GLU A 139 14.47 24.06 31.99
CA GLU A 139 15.10 22.80 31.56
C GLU A 139 15.23 22.73 30.03
N LEU A 140 14.14 23.01 29.30
CA LEU A 140 14.12 23.10 27.82
C LEU A 140 15.14 24.09 27.22
N LYS A 141 15.55 25.11 28.00
CA LYS A 141 16.57 26.08 27.62
C LYS A 141 18.00 25.60 27.89
N LYS A 142 18.22 24.75 28.91
CA LYS A 142 19.55 24.27 29.30
C LYS A 142 20.07 23.20 28.34
N ASP A 143 19.29 22.15 28.11
CA ASP A 143 19.87 20.87 27.72
C ASP A 143 20.34 20.79 26.26
N MET A 144 19.78 21.60 25.35
CA MET A 144 19.95 21.38 23.90
C MET A 144 20.60 22.53 23.10
N ASN A 145 21.08 23.61 23.75
CA ASN A 145 21.59 24.80 23.03
C ASN A 145 22.78 24.53 22.09
N LYS A 146 23.64 23.53 22.37
CA LYS A 146 24.76 23.17 21.47
C LYS A 146 24.28 22.31 20.30
N GLU A 147 23.53 21.26 20.59
CA GLU A 147 23.02 20.29 19.62
C GLU A 147 22.06 20.90 18.61
N PHE A 148 21.24 21.86 19.05
CA PHE A 148 20.36 22.62 18.18
C PHE A 148 21.14 23.46 17.15
N ASN A 149 22.29 24.02 17.54
CA ASN A 149 23.15 24.79 16.65
C ASN A 149 24.01 23.93 15.71
N THR A 150 24.22 22.63 15.98
CA THR A 150 24.69 21.68 14.94
C THR A 150 23.56 21.34 13.99
N LEU A 151 22.40 20.94 14.52
CA LEU A 151 21.22 20.51 13.75
C LEU A 151 20.75 21.56 12.73
N ILE A 152 20.79 22.85 13.06
CA ILE A 152 20.51 23.94 12.11
C ILE A 152 21.51 23.94 10.94
N ARG A 153 22.81 23.85 11.23
CA ARG A 153 23.87 23.87 10.21
C ARG A 153 23.84 22.63 9.34
N ASP A 154 23.51 21.47 9.92
CA ASP A 154 23.32 20.23 9.17
C ASP A 154 22.08 20.30 8.28
N ALA A 155 20.97 20.86 8.75
CA ALA A 155 19.79 21.12 7.92
C ALA A 155 20.08 22.11 6.76
N GLU A 156 20.81 23.20 7.03
CA GLU A 156 21.22 24.16 5.98
C GLU A 156 22.21 23.52 4.99
N ARG A 157 23.11 22.64 5.44
CA ARG A 157 24.00 21.83 4.58
C ARG A 157 23.23 20.86 3.69
N MET A 158 22.24 20.14 4.23
CA MET A 158 21.39 19.23 3.44
C MET A 158 20.56 19.99 2.39
N ILE A 159 20.06 21.19 2.73
CA ILE A 159 19.35 22.07 1.78
C ILE A 159 20.28 22.55 0.64
N ALA A 160 21.57 22.76 0.93
CA ALA A 160 22.56 23.14 -0.08
C ALA A 160 22.94 21.94 -0.98
N GLY A 161 23.25 20.77 -0.40
CA GLY A 161 23.64 19.56 -1.14
C GLY A 161 22.54 19.00 -2.05
N ALA A 162 21.27 19.18 -1.68
CA ALA A 162 20.13 18.79 -2.51
C ALA A 162 19.94 19.64 -3.79
N LYS A 163 20.88 20.54 -4.13
CA LYS A 163 21.00 21.15 -5.46
C LYS A 163 21.83 20.32 -6.44
N THR A 164 22.58 19.32 -5.97
CA THR A 164 23.60 18.61 -6.78
C THR A 164 23.43 17.09 -6.80
N SER A 165 22.51 16.50 -6.04
CA SER A 165 22.16 15.07 -6.13
C SER A 165 20.78 14.80 -5.50
N PRO A 166 19.97 13.86 -6.02
CA PRO A 166 18.81 13.33 -5.31
C PRO A 166 19.25 12.44 -4.13
N LEU A 167 18.71 12.65 -2.93
CA LEU A 167 18.80 11.62 -1.89
C LEU A 167 17.73 10.56 -2.14
N SER A 168 18.16 9.32 -2.40
CA SER A 168 17.31 8.14 -2.21
C SER A 168 17.13 7.86 -0.72
N SER A 169 15.98 7.29 -0.37
CA SER A 169 15.67 6.82 0.99
C SER A 169 14.69 5.65 0.88
N GLU A 170 15.23 4.46 0.71
CA GLU A 170 14.46 3.22 0.62
C GLU A 170 13.99 2.80 2.02
N SER A 171 12.69 2.56 2.17
CA SER A 171 12.12 1.98 3.39
C SER A 171 12.07 0.47 3.23
N LYS A 172 12.93 -0.28 3.93
CA LYS A 172 12.82 -1.74 3.98
C LYS A 172 11.44 -2.11 4.54
N VAL A 173 10.72 -2.95 3.79
CA VAL A 173 9.41 -3.49 4.21
C VAL A 173 9.61 -4.37 5.44
N TRP A 174 8.77 -4.20 6.46
CA TRP A 174 8.83 -4.98 7.68
C TRP A 174 7.90 -6.19 7.58
N GLU A 175 8.46 -7.40 7.56
CA GLU A 175 7.68 -8.63 7.65
C GLU A 175 7.42 -9.04 9.11
N PRO A 176 6.19 -9.45 9.47
CA PRO A 176 5.85 -9.90 10.81
C PRO A 176 6.41 -11.29 11.09
N LYS A 177 7.30 -11.40 12.08
CA LYS A 177 7.79 -12.70 12.58
C LYS A 177 6.64 -13.54 13.15
N LYS A 178 6.36 -14.69 12.54
CA LYS A 178 5.50 -15.72 13.15
C LYS A 178 6.17 -16.30 14.40
N SER A 179 5.41 -16.38 15.48
CA SER A 179 5.71 -17.22 16.65
C SER A 179 4.61 -18.26 16.77
N SER A 180 4.97 -19.49 17.11
CA SER A 180 4.04 -20.62 17.24
C SER A 180 4.33 -21.36 18.55
N ASP A 181 3.63 -20.99 19.61
CA ASP A 181 3.77 -21.57 20.95
C ASP A 181 2.70 -22.65 21.21
N LEU A 182 2.65 -23.67 20.33
CA LEU A 182 1.96 -24.95 20.54
C LEU A 182 2.81 -26.08 19.92
N VAL A 183 2.69 -27.31 20.46
CA VAL A 183 3.42 -28.49 19.96
C VAL A 183 2.61 -29.15 18.84
N ASP A 184 3.20 -29.34 17.67
CA ASP A 184 2.52 -29.87 16.47
C ASP A 184 1.84 -31.24 16.70
N ASP A 185 2.44 -32.10 17.54
CA ASP A 185 1.92 -33.43 17.89
C ASP A 185 0.49 -33.38 18.46
N GLU A 186 0.21 -32.45 19.39
CA GLU A 186 -1.11 -32.30 20.02
C GLU A 186 -2.18 -31.84 19.00
N ILE A 187 -1.78 -30.99 18.05
CA ILE A 187 -2.64 -30.53 16.95
C ILE A 187 -2.96 -31.70 16.01
N GLN A 188 -2.00 -32.60 15.77
CA GLN A 188 -2.19 -33.76 14.91
C GLN A 188 -3.05 -34.87 15.55
N GLU A 189 -2.99 -35.06 16.87
CA GLU A 189 -3.98 -35.89 17.58
C GLU A 189 -5.40 -35.30 17.44
N LEU A 190 -5.58 -33.99 17.70
CA LEU A 190 -6.90 -33.33 17.60
C LEU A 190 -7.49 -33.36 16.19
N ARG A 191 -6.67 -33.19 15.13
CA ARG A 191 -7.08 -33.40 13.74
C ARG A 191 -7.59 -34.82 13.51
N SER A 192 -6.84 -35.82 14.00
CA SER A 192 -7.19 -37.24 13.85
C SER A 192 -8.50 -37.58 14.57
N TYR A 193 -8.69 -37.08 15.80
CA TYR A 193 -9.93 -37.23 16.55
C TYR A 193 -11.11 -36.58 15.83
N TRP A 194 -10.97 -35.31 15.40
CA TRP A 194 -12.02 -34.61 14.66
C TRP A 194 -12.41 -35.35 13.38
N MET A 195 -11.45 -35.81 12.59
CA MET A 195 -11.73 -36.53 11.35
C MET A 195 -12.59 -37.78 11.59
N GLY A 196 -12.34 -38.52 12.68
CA GLY A 196 -13.13 -39.69 13.10
C GLY A 196 -14.55 -39.40 13.64
N LEU A 197 -14.93 -38.14 13.89
CA LEU A 197 -16.28 -37.80 14.37
C LEU A 197 -17.35 -37.93 13.28
N ASP A 198 -18.52 -38.41 13.68
CA ASP A 198 -19.71 -38.50 12.82
C ASP A 198 -20.16 -37.11 12.31
N ILE A 199 -20.71 -37.08 11.10
CA ILE A 199 -21.18 -35.87 10.40
C ILE A 199 -22.23 -35.13 11.21
N LYS A 200 -23.10 -35.82 11.97
CA LYS A 200 -24.07 -35.15 12.85
C LYS A 200 -23.37 -34.44 14.00
N ILE A 201 -22.40 -35.08 14.65
CA ILE A 201 -21.62 -34.47 15.75
C ILE A 201 -20.90 -33.22 15.24
N LYS A 202 -20.23 -33.30 14.08
CA LYS A 202 -19.56 -32.15 13.44
C LYS A 202 -20.53 -31.00 13.14
N ARG A 203 -21.74 -31.29 12.66
CA ARG A 203 -22.78 -30.29 12.37
C ARG A 203 -23.45 -29.71 13.62
N ASP A 204 -23.58 -30.47 14.70
CA ASP A 204 -24.12 -30.00 15.97
C ASP A 204 -23.08 -29.17 16.75
N PHE A 205 -21.78 -29.46 16.61
CA PHE A 205 -20.68 -28.66 17.16
C PHE A 205 -20.65 -27.21 16.62
N MET A 206 -21.15 -26.97 15.40
CA MET A 206 -21.29 -25.63 14.82
C MET A 206 -22.36 -24.75 15.50
N LYS A 207 -23.20 -25.33 16.37
CA LYS A 207 -24.34 -24.66 17.04
C LYS A 207 -23.96 -24.30 18.47
N VAL A 208 -23.24 -23.19 18.65
CA VAL A 208 -22.68 -22.81 19.94
C VAL A 208 -23.74 -22.18 20.85
N SER A 209 -24.13 -22.91 21.89
CA SER A 209 -25.09 -22.39 22.88
C SER A 209 -24.54 -21.16 23.60
N ILE A 210 -25.27 -20.04 23.48
CA ILE A 210 -24.90 -18.77 24.11
C ILE A 210 -24.90 -18.90 25.65
N ALA A 211 -25.76 -19.75 26.20
CA ALA A 211 -25.79 -20.03 27.64
C ALA A 211 -24.51 -20.75 28.12
N LYS A 212 -24.03 -21.77 27.39
CA LYS A 212 -22.74 -22.43 27.68
C LYS A 212 -21.59 -21.42 27.59
N LEU A 213 -21.48 -20.70 26.48
CA LEU A 213 -20.39 -19.75 26.24
C LEU A 213 -20.38 -18.62 27.29
N LYS A 214 -21.55 -18.12 27.68
CA LYS A 214 -21.66 -17.11 28.75
C LYS A 214 -21.18 -17.65 30.10
N SER A 215 -21.47 -18.91 30.43
CA SER A 215 -20.97 -19.57 31.65
C SER A 215 -19.45 -19.80 31.59
N PHE A 216 -18.88 -20.10 30.42
CA PHE A 216 -17.44 -20.20 30.23
C PHE A 216 -16.76 -18.83 30.41
N VAL A 217 -17.29 -17.79 29.77
CA VAL A 217 -16.79 -16.41 29.91
C VAL A 217 -16.88 -15.92 31.36
N GLU A 218 -17.96 -16.25 32.09
CA GLU A 218 -18.09 -15.95 33.52
C GLU A 218 -17.07 -16.71 34.38
N GLY A 219 -16.69 -17.95 34.01
CA GLY A 219 -15.67 -18.75 34.68
C GLY A 219 -14.22 -18.31 34.41
N VAL A 220 -13.90 -17.86 33.20
CA VAL A 220 -12.53 -17.46 32.80
C VAL A 220 -12.25 -15.96 33.02
N HIS A 221 -13.28 -15.12 32.94
CA HIS A 221 -13.15 -13.65 32.95
C HIS A 221 -14.06 -12.95 33.97
N ASN A 222 -14.60 -13.70 34.93
CA ASN A 222 -15.52 -13.23 35.96
C ASN A 222 -16.78 -12.55 35.39
N ARG A 223 -17.57 -11.96 36.29
CA ARG A 223 -18.78 -11.22 35.96
C ARG A 223 -18.54 -10.03 35.03
N GLU A 224 -17.38 -9.37 35.09
CA GLU A 224 -17.07 -8.24 34.21
C GLU A 224 -17.00 -8.67 32.74
N GLY A 225 -16.30 -9.77 32.44
CA GLY A 225 -16.21 -10.27 31.07
C GLY A 225 -17.55 -10.76 30.52
N ARG A 226 -18.34 -11.42 31.37
CA ARG A 226 -19.72 -11.83 31.10
C ARG A 226 -20.62 -10.62 30.78
N ASP A 227 -20.52 -9.53 31.54
CA ASP A 227 -21.33 -8.32 31.35
C ASP A 227 -20.84 -7.48 30.15
N VAL A 228 -19.59 -7.63 29.69
CA VAL A 228 -19.10 -7.10 28.40
C VAL A 228 -19.64 -7.94 27.23
N PHE A 229 -19.55 -9.27 27.31
CA PHE A 229 -20.09 -10.19 26.29
C PHE A 229 -21.61 -10.02 26.09
N GLU A 230 -22.36 -9.84 27.19
CA GLU A 230 -23.80 -9.54 27.17
C GLU A 230 -24.12 -8.21 26.46
N LYS A 231 -23.30 -7.17 26.60
CA LYS A 231 -23.44 -5.91 25.84
C LYS A 231 -23.16 -6.09 24.35
N VAL A 232 -22.12 -6.86 23.99
CA VAL A 232 -21.79 -7.17 22.59
C VAL A 232 -22.94 -7.91 21.91
N LEU A 233 -23.47 -8.96 22.54
CA LEU A 233 -24.64 -9.70 22.04
C LEU A 233 -25.90 -8.82 21.94
N THR A 234 -26.11 -7.90 22.89
CA THR A 234 -27.23 -6.96 22.85
C THR A 234 -27.11 -5.99 21.67
N SER A 235 -25.91 -5.45 21.41
CA SER A 235 -25.66 -4.60 20.24
C SER A 235 -25.89 -5.38 18.94
N ALA A 236 -25.31 -6.58 18.81
CA ALA A 236 -25.49 -7.44 17.64
C ALA A 236 -26.98 -7.77 17.34
N LYS A 237 -27.78 -8.03 18.39
CA LYS A 237 -29.22 -8.29 18.27
C LYS A 237 -30.02 -7.06 17.84
N ALA A 238 -29.59 -5.85 18.22
CA ALA A 238 -30.24 -4.58 17.89
C ALA A 238 -29.80 -4.03 16.52
N ASP A 239 -28.50 -3.94 16.27
CA ASP A 239 -27.91 -3.34 15.06
C ASP A 239 -28.03 -4.24 13.81
N ARG A 240 -28.18 -5.56 14.01
CA ARG A 240 -28.07 -6.61 12.96
C ARG A 240 -26.75 -6.58 12.17
N LYS A 241 -25.72 -5.97 12.75
CA LYS A 241 -24.34 -5.97 12.25
C LYS A 241 -23.36 -6.16 13.41
N TRP A 242 -22.23 -6.78 13.11
CA TRP A 242 -21.08 -6.84 14.02
C TRP A 242 -20.21 -5.59 13.95
N THR A 243 -20.19 -4.94 12.79
CA THR A 243 -19.37 -3.77 12.48
C THR A 243 -20.05 -2.46 12.86
N PHE A 244 -19.29 -1.52 13.39
CA PHE A 244 -19.71 -0.14 13.63
C PHE A 244 -18.48 0.79 13.69
N TRP A 245 -18.70 2.10 13.60
CA TRP A 245 -17.64 3.10 13.79
C TRP A 245 -17.78 3.78 15.15
N MET A 246 -16.66 4.15 15.78
CA MET A 246 -16.65 4.87 17.06
C MET A 246 -15.56 5.95 17.10
N CYS A 247 -15.96 7.17 17.48
CA CYS A 247 -15.05 8.23 17.91
C CYS A 247 -14.32 7.81 19.21
N ARG A 248 -12.99 7.86 19.24
CA ARG A 248 -12.19 7.27 20.34
C ARG A 248 -11.58 8.28 21.31
N SER A 249 -11.54 9.55 20.93
CA SER A 249 -11.37 10.68 21.85
C SER A 249 -12.60 10.83 22.76
N LYS A 250 -12.60 11.82 23.66
CA LYS A 250 -13.61 12.03 24.71
C LYS A 250 -15.09 11.99 24.27
N CYS A 251 -15.36 12.17 22.98
CA CYS A 251 -16.71 12.23 22.45
C CYS A 251 -17.45 10.87 22.43
N LEU A 252 -16.73 9.75 22.31
CA LEU A 252 -17.24 8.36 22.35
C LEU A 252 -18.46 8.04 21.44
N LYS A 253 -18.72 8.86 20.42
CA LYS A 253 -19.89 8.72 19.54
C LYS A 253 -19.78 7.44 18.69
N LYS A 254 -20.74 6.51 18.86
CA LYS A 254 -21.01 5.41 17.91
C LYS A 254 -21.66 5.98 16.64
N LEU A 255 -21.24 5.48 15.49
CA LEU A 255 -21.54 5.99 14.14
C LEU A 255 -21.89 4.80 13.23
N SER A 256 -22.87 4.97 12.35
CA SER A 256 -23.46 3.90 11.54
C SER A 256 -22.69 3.61 10.26
N SER A 257 -21.91 4.58 9.77
CA SER A 257 -21.15 4.47 8.52
C SER A 257 -19.79 5.18 8.59
N ALA A 258 -18.89 4.79 7.69
CA ALA A 258 -17.61 5.46 7.48
C ALA A 258 -17.77 6.95 7.11
N GLU A 259 -18.83 7.31 6.39
CA GLU A 259 -19.07 8.70 5.96
C GLU A 259 -19.56 9.59 7.10
N GLU A 260 -20.48 9.10 7.94
CA GLU A 260 -20.80 9.77 9.21
C GLU A 260 -19.56 9.97 10.08
N CYS A 261 -18.64 9.00 10.06
CA CYS A 261 -17.40 9.02 10.83
C CYS A 261 -16.41 10.09 10.31
N LYS A 262 -16.25 10.21 8.98
CA LYS A 262 -15.47 11.32 8.36
C LYS A 262 -16.03 12.69 8.73
N ASN A 263 -17.33 12.90 8.45
CA ASN A 263 -18.02 14.15 8.75
C ASN A 263 -17.92 14.50 10.25
N HIS A 264 -17.99 13.50 11.14
CA HIS A 264 -17.77 13.70 12.56
C HIS A 264 -16.34 14.18 12.90
N PHE A 265 -15.30 13.61 12.30
CA PHE A 265 -13.91 14.07 12.51
C PHE A 265 -13.67 15.48 11.99
N GLU A 266 -14.21 15.80 10.81
CA GLU A 266 -14.14 17.15 10.21
C GLU A 266 -14.86 18.19 11.08
N GLN A 267 -16.05 17.86 11.60
CA GLN A 267 -16.84 18.76 12.44
C GLN A 267 -16.34 18.87 13.89
N GLN A 268 -15.78 17.82 14.50
CA GLN A 268 -15.53 17.79 15.96
C GLN A 268 -14.05 17.71 16.37
N HIS A 269 -13.16 17.26 15.48
CA HIS A 269 -11.74 17.02 15.81
C HIS A 269 -10.77 17.82 14.90
N ASP A 270 -11.27 18.92 14.34
CA ASP A 270 -10.54 19.92 13.56
C ASP A 270 -9.87 19.39 12.27
N ALA A 271 -10.53 18.46 11.57
CA ALA A 271 -10.05 17.96 10.28
C ALA A 271 -10.52 18.77 9.05
N ASP A 272 -11.38 19.80 9.20
CA ASP A 272 -11.81 20.69 8.10
C ASP A 272 -12.11 22.17 8.50
N PHE A 273 -12.20 23.07 7.51
CA PHE A 273 -12.47 24.50 7.64
C PHE A 273 -13.95 24.84 7.84
N LYS A 274 -14.37 24.94 9.09
CA LYS A 274 -15.74 25.36 9.49
C LYS A 274 -16.25 26.68 8.89
N ASN A 275 -15.35 27.57 8.43
CA ASN A 275 -15.66 28.96 8.04
C ASN A 275 -15.14 29.36 6.64
N ALA A 276 -14.66 28.44 5.78
CA ALA A 276 -14.24 28.82 4.43
C ALA A 276 -15.46 29.03 3.52
N SER A 277 -15.50 30.11 2.73
CA SER A 277 -16.57 30.26 1.73
C SER A 277 -16.32 29.31 0.55
N LYS A 278 -17.40 28.71 0.03
CA LYS A 278 -17.33 27.77 -1.10
C LYS A 278 -16.82 28.40 -2.41
N LYS A 279 -16.75 29.74 -2.48
CA LYS A 279 -16.14 30.47 -3.62
C LYS A 279 -14.60 30.50 -3.55
N ASP A 280 -14.02 30.46 -2.35
CA ASP A 280 -12.57 30.60 -2.14
C ASP A 280 -11.83 29.27 -2.18
N MET A 281 -12.55 28.18 -1.84
CA MET A 281 -12.05 26.82 -1.86
C MET A 281 -11.64 26.39 -3.28
N VAL A 282 -10.49 25.72 -3.39
CA VAL A 282 -9.97 25.24 -4.67
C VAL A 282 -10.84 24.10 -5.19
N GLN A 283 -11.58 24.34 -6.26
CA GLN A 283 -12.42 23.31 -6.88
C GLN A 283 -11.57 22.46 -7.82
N ARG A 284 -11.63 21.13 -7.61
CA ARG A 284 -11.04 20.11 -8.49
C ARG A 284 -11.73 20.13 -9.86
N ILE A 285 -11.05 19.66 -10.89
CA ILE A 285 -11.63 19.52 -12.23
C ILE A 285 -12.87 18.61 -12.22
N GLY A 286 -13.91 18.98 -12.97
CA GLY A 286 -15.13 18.17 -13.09
C GLY A 286 -14.92 16.92 -13.94
N LYS A 287 -15.59 15.81 -13.58
CA LYS A 287 -15.46 14.49 -14.26
C LYS A 287 -15.63 14.57 -15.78
N ASP A 288 -16.53 15.41 -16.28
CA ASP A 288 -16.75 15.59 -17.72
C ASP A 288 -15.53 16.18 -18.45
N TRP A 289 -14.85 17.18 -17.86
CA TRP A 289 -13.66 17.78 -18.49
C TRP A 289 -12.45 16.86 -18.38
N ALA A 290 -12.34 16.06 -17.32
CA ALA A 290 -11.35 14.98 -17.24
C ALA A 290 -11.55 13.95 -18.37
N ARG A 291 -12.78 13.47 -18.60
CA ARG A 291 -13.11 12.56 -19.72
C ARG A 291 -12.75 13.18 -21.08
N LYS A 292 -13.01 14.47 -21.26
CA LYS A 292 -12.66 15.24 -22.48
C LYS A 292 -11.16 15.32 -22.74
N ILE A 293 -10.30 15.35 -21.71
CA ILE A 293 -8.84 15.32 -21.91
C ILE A 293 -8.41 13.95 -22.45
N SER A 294 -8.77 12.87 -21.75
CA SER A 294 -8.21 11.54 -21.99
C SER A 294 -8.56 10.96 -23.37
N VAL A 295 -9.81 11.16 -23.82
CA VAL A 295 -10.35 10.56 -25.06
C VAL A 295 -9.83 11.23 -26.34
N GLY A 296 -9.40 12.49 -26.28
CA GLY A 296 -9.08 13.29 -27.47
C GLY A 296 -7.90 12.78 -28.31
N ALA A 297 -7.92 13.06 -29.62
CA ALA A 297 -6.80 12.79 -30.52
C ALA A 297 -5.59 13.73 -30.27
N TRP A 298 -5.85 15.00 -29.90
CA TRP A 298 -4.81 16.02 -29.66
C TRP A 298 -3.86 16.23 -30.86
N GLU A 299 -4.37 16.20 -32.09
CA GLU A 299 -3.60 16.53 -33.30
C GLU A 299 -3.75 18.00 -33.72
N PRO A 300 -2.76 18.61 -34.40
CA PRO A 300 -2.79 20.03 -34.76
C PRO A 300 -3.91 20.36 -35.75
N VAL A 301 -4.63 21.45 -35.50
CA VAL A 301 -5.60 22.03 -36.43
C VAL A 301 -4.86 23.01 -37.37
N ASP A 302 -5.23 23.01 -38.64
CA ASP A 302 -4.92 24.12 -39.56
C ASP A 302 -5.78 25.32 -39.16
N THR A 303 -5.17 26.20 -38.38
CA THR A 303 -5.84 27.36 -37.78
C THR A 303 -6.31 28.35 -38.85
N VAL A 304 -5.64 28.44 -40.02
CA VAL A 304 -6.06 29.34 -41.10
C VAL A 304 -7.30 28.78 -41.80
N ALA A 305 -7.25 27.52 -42.24
CA ALA A 305 -8.39 26.85 -42.88
C ALA A 305 -9.60 26.75 -41.93
N ALA A 306 -9.37 26.49 -40.64
CA ALA A 306 -10.43 26.45 -39.64
C ALA A 306 -11.05 27.83 -39.37
N VAL A 307 -10.27 28.91 -39.35
CA VAL A 307 -10.79 30.28 -39.21
C VAL A 307 -11.57 30.71 -40.46
N GLU A 308 -11.10 30.39 -41.67
CA GLU A 308 -11.87 30.63 -42.89
C GLU A 308 -13.18 29.83 -42.91
N MET A 309 -13.18 28.60 -42.41
CA MET A 309 -14.39 27.78 -42.28
C MET A 309 -15.37 28.37 -41.25
N ILE A 310 -14.90 28.86 -40.10
CA ILE A 310 -15.72 29.56 -39.11
C ILE A 310 -16.30 30.86 -39.69
N LYS A 311 -15.51 31.66 -40.42
CA LYS A 311 -15.96 32.94 -41.01
C LYS A 311 -16.95 32.76 -42.16
N ASN A 312 -16.69 31.80 -43.07
CA ASN A 312 -17.46 31.64 -44.31
C ASN A 312 -18.58 30.60 -44.22
N ARG A 313 -18.50 29.64 -43.28
CA ARG A 313 -19.38 28.46 -43.18
C ARG A 313 -19.80 28.14 -41.75
N LEU A 314 -20.07 29.16 -40.93
CA LEU A 314 -20.48 28.99 -39.53
C LEU A 314 -21.68 28.03 -39.34
N ALA A 315 -22.59 27.96 -40.32
CA ALA A 315 -23.72 27.02 -40.30
C ALA A 315 -23.27 25.55 -40.37
N ASP A 316 -22.25 25.24 -41.17
CA ASP A 316 -21.69 23.89 -41.30
C ASP A 316 -20.91 23.53 -40.01
N VAL A 317 -20.13 24.48 -39.47
CA VAL A 317 -19.39 24.30 -38.21
C VAL A 317 -20.33 24.10 -37.01
N LYS A 318 -21.50 24.73 -37.00
CA LYS A 318 -22.57 24.49 -36.00
C LYS A 318 -23.21 23.10 -36.14
N ALA A 319 -23.04 22.42 -37.27
CA ALA A 319 -23.55 21.06 -37.49
C ALA A 319 -22.55 19.97 -37.09
N PHE A 320 -21.29 20.34 -36.77
CA PHE A 320 -20.28 19.40 -36.27
C PHE A 320 -20.81 18.68 -35.03
N ALA A 321 -20.61 17.35 -34.96
CA ALA A 321 -21.18 16.51 -33.91
C ALA A 321 -20.10 16.03 -32.92
N PRO A 322 -19.71 16.82 -31.91
CA PRO A 322 -18.52 16.56 -31.09
C PRO A 322 -18.68 15.35 -30.14
N LYS A 323 -18.30 14.16 -30.63
CA LYS A 323 -18.23 12.92 -29.84
C LYS A 323 -17.30 13.13 -28.65
N ASN A 324 -17.82 12.96 -27.43
CA ASN A 324 -17.09 13.25 -26.19
C ASN A 324 -16.40 14.64 -26.13
N GLY A 325 -16.93 15.64 -26.84
CA GLY A 325 -16.36 16.99 -26.88
C GLY A 325 -15.22 17.19 -27.90
N TRP A 326 -15.09 16.29 -28.88
CA TRP A 326 -14.15 16.40 -30.00
C TRP A 326 -14.89 16.15 -31.32
N SER A 327 -14.68 17.01 -32.33
CA SER A 327 -15.09 16.73 -33.72
C SER A 327 -13.90 16.27 -34.56
N GLU A 328 -14.14 15.32 -35.45
CA GLU A 328 -13.20 14.82 -36.46
C GLU A 328 -13.21 15.68 -37.75
N GLU A 329 -14.07 16.71 -37.82
CA GLU A 329 -14.37 17.49 -39.03
C GLU A 329 -13.50 18.76 -39.19
N TRP A 330 -12.61 19.03 -38.24
CA TRP A 330 -11.66 20.15 -38.34
C TRP A 330 -10.49 19.82 -39.29
N PRO A 331 -10.03 20.77 -40.13
CA PRO A 331 -8.87 20.55 -40.98
C PRO A 331 -7.61 20.38 -40.12
N LEU A 332 -6.84 19.32 -40.36
CA LEU A 332 -5.61 19.03 -39.62
C LEU A 332 -4.38 19.58 -40.34
N ALA A 333 -3.44 20.13 -39.57
CA ALA A 333 -2.14 20.58 -40.07
C ALA A 333 -1.09 19.46 -39.94
N ALA A 334 -0.28 19.27 -40.99
CA ALA A 334 0.86 18.35 -40.99
C ALA A 334 2.07 18.97 -40.26
N ASP A 335 1.92 19.16 -38.94
CA ASP A 335 2.92 19.82 -38.08
C ASP A 335 3.38 18.87 -36.96
N GLU A 336 4.57 18.28 -37.14
CA GLU A 336 5.13 17.30 -36.20
C GLU A 336 5.50 17.93 -34.84
N ASP A 337 5.94 19.18 -34.82
CA ASP A 337 6.32 19.89 -33.59
C ASP A 337 5.09 20.23 -32.74
N ARG A 338 4.02 20.79 -33.35
CA ARG A 338 2.74 21.03 -32.67
C ARG A 338 2.12 19.71 -32.20
N SER A 339 2.18 18.66 -33.01
CA SER A 339 1.65 17.33 -32.64
C SER A 339 2.38 16.75 -31.41
N LYS A 340 3.72 16.86 -31.37
CA LYS A 340 4.54 16.44 -30.23
C LYS A 340 4.22 17.25 -28.96
N LEU A 341 4.12 18.58 -29.07
CA LEU A 341 3.78 19.47 -27.95
C LEU A 341 2.38 19.16 -27.40
N LEU A 342 1.38 18.98 -28.27
CA LEU A 342 0.01 18.62 -27.88
C LEU A 342 -0.05 17.26 -27.16
N LYS A 343 0.72 16.27 -27.62
CA LYS A 343 0.82 14.94 -26.98
C LYS A 343 1.48 15.02 -25.61
N GLU A 344 2.53 15.82 -25.43
CA GLU A 344 3.16 16.02 -24.11
C GLU A 344 2.22 16.77 -23.14
N ILE A 345 1.49 17.78 -23.62
CA ILE A 345 0.47 18.50 -22.84
C ILE A 345 -0.68 17.55 -22.43
N LYS A 346 -1.15 16.67 -23.34
CA LYS A 346 -2.16 15.64 -23.04
C LYS A 346 -1.70 14.76 -21.88
N LEU A 347 -0.50 14.19 -21.97
CA LEU A 347 0.05 13.28 -20.95
C LEU A 347 0.13 13.94 -19.57
N LEU A 348 0.58 15.20 -19.50
CA LEU A 348 0.60 15.96 -18.24
C LEU A 348 -0.81 16.22 -17.71
N LEU A 349 -1.77 16.63 -18.56
CA LEU A 349 -3.14 16.90 -18.12
C LEU A 349 -3.90 15.64 -17.67
N VAL A 350 -3.67 14.49 -18.31
CA VAL A 350 -4.16 13.18 -17.85
C VAL A 350 -3.57 12.87 -16.47
N SER A 351 -2.24 12.93 -16.32
CA SER A 351 -1.56 12.69 -15.03
C SER A 351 -2.09 13.56 -13.89
N LEU A 352 -2.36 14.85 -14.15
CA LEU A 352 -2.93 15.79 -13.17
C LEU A 352 -4.41 15.48 -12.84
N CYS A 353 -5.17 14.90 -13.77
CA CYS A 353 -6.53 14.40 -13.54
C CYS A 353 -6.55 13.13 -12.68
N ASP A 354 -5.69 12.15 -12.97
CA ASP A 354 -5.65 10.85 -12.28
C ASP A 354 -5.18 11.00 -10.83
N HIS A 355 -4.16 11.84 -10.61
CA HIS A 355 -3.74 12.30 -9.29
C HIS A 355 -4.77 13.25 -8.62
N LYS A 356 -5.85 13.66 -9.32
CA LYS A 356 -6.95 14.52 -8.86
C LYS A 356 -6.53 15.94 -8.43
N ILE A 357 -5.38 16.41 -8.90
CA ILE A 357 -4.73 17.68 -8.52
C ILE A 357 -4.88 18.81 -9.54
N LEU A 358 -5.57 18.56 -10.67
CA LEU A 358 -5.93 19.59 -11.63
C LEU A 358 -7.05 20.50 -11.08
N PRO A 359 -6.80 21.81 -10.86
CA PRO A 359 -7.82 22.76 -10.41
C PRO A 359 -8.62 23.32 -11.59
N SER A 360 -9.87 23.72 -11.31
CA SER A 360 -10.70 24.53 -12.21
C SER A 360 -10.02 25.81 -12.72
N SER A 361 -9.20 26.45 -11.88
CA SER A 361 -8.43 27.64 -12.24
C SER A 361 -7.36 27.38 -13.31
N ILE A 362 -6.77 26.18 -13.39
CA ILE A 362 -5.85 25.82 -14.48
C ILE A 362 -6.62 25.61 -15.78
N ARG A 363 -7.80 24.97 -15.75
CA ARG A 363 -8.70 24.93 -16.92
C ARG A 363 -9.03 26.35 -17.41
N GLU A 364 -9.44 27.25 -16.52
CA GLU A 364 -9.78 28.63 -16.87
C GLU A 364 -8.60 29.43 -17.42
N TRP A 365 -7.38 29.13 -16.99
CA TRP A 365 -6.15 29.68 -17.55
C TRP A 365 -5.81 29.09 -18.93
N LEU A 366 -5.88 27.77 -19.11
CA LEU A 366 -5.67 27.09 -20.40
C LEU A 366 -6.63 27.62 -21.48
N MET A 367 -7.92 27.74 -21.16
CA MET A 367 -8.94 28.20 -22.11
C MET A 367 -8.77 29.66 -22.54
N ARG A 368 -7.97 30.48 -21.83
CA ARG A 368 -7.66 31.85 -22.29
C ARG A 368 -6.76 31.87 -23.52
N PHE A 369 -5.86 30.89 -23.70
CA PHE A 369 -4.96 30.88 -24.84
C PHE A 369 -5.73 30.74 -26.18
N PRO A 370 -6.63 29.76 -26.39
CA PRO A 370 -7.38 29.67 -27.66
C PRO A 370 -8.28 30.88 -27.90
N VAL A 371 -8.96 31.39 -26.86
CA VAL A 371 -9.83 32.58 -26.99
C VAL A 371 -9.02 33.81 -27.39
N GLN A 372 -7.86 34.07 -26.76
CA GLN A 372 -6.99 35.19 -27.12
C GLN A 372 -6.28 34.99 -28.47
N HIS A 373 -5.98 33.75 -28.87
CA HIS A 373 -5.35 33.47 -30.15
C HIS A 373 -6.36 33.69 -31.30
N LEU A 374 -7.55 33.09 -31.22
CA LEU A 374 -8.57 33.17 -32.27
C LEU A 374 -9.21 34.56 -32.36
N ALA A 375 -9.27 35.33 -31.26
CA ALA A 375 -9.68 36.73 -31.29
C ALA A 375 -8.71 37.64 -32.10
N LYS A 376 -7.41 37.33 -32.17
CA LYS A 376 -6.45 38.03 -33.05
C LYS A 376 -6.69 37.74 -34.54
N LEU A 377 -7.48 36.72 -34.85
CA LEU A 377 -7.83 36.28 -36.21
C LEU A 377 -9.29 36.65 -36.55
N ASP A 378 -9.83 37.69 -35.91
CA ASP A 378 -11.21 38.19 -36.00
C ASP A 378 -12.32 37.15 -35.74
N VAL A 379 -12.05 36.09 -34.97
CA VAL A 379 -13.11 35.17 -34.53
C VAL A 379 -13.76 35.72 -33.26
N SER A 380 -15.06 36.01 -33.31
CA SER A 380 -15.80 36.50 -32.15
C SER A 380 -15.97 35.42 -31.08
N GLU A 381 -16.06 35.81 -29.80
CA GLU A 381 -16.31 34.85 -28.71
C GLU A 381 -17.63 34.08 -28.92
N GLN A 382 -18.67 34.72 -29.46
CA GLN A 382 -19.91 34.03 -29.85
C GLN A 382 -19.65 32.96 -30.93
N SER A 383 -18.79 33.23 -31.91
CA SER A 383 -18.40 32.24 -32.93
C SER A 383 -17.63 31.05 -32.31
N LEU A 384 -16.89 31.25 -31.23
CA LEU A 384 -16.20 30.18 -30.48
C LEU A 384 -17.17 29.36 -29.60
N ILE A 385 -18.23 29.97 -29.08
CA ILE A 385 -19.33 29.29 -28.37
C ILE A 385 -20.14 28.45 -29.37
N ASP A 386 -20.49 29.06 -30.50
CA ASP A 386 -21.27 28.47 -31.60
C ASP A 386 -20.58 27.28 -32.28
N SER A 387 -19.24 27.25 -32.26
CA SER A 387 -18.40 26.13 -32.76
C SER A 387 -17.97 25.16 -31.65
N HIS A 388 -18.54 25.28 -30.46
CA HIS A 388 -18.30 24.41 -29.29
C HIS A 388 -16.84 24.39 -28.76
N LEU A 389 -16.02 25.35 -29.14
CA LEU A 389 -14.60 25.43 -28.77
C LEU A 389 -14.36 25.94 -27.34
N VAL A 390 -15.15 26.92 -26.85
CA VAL A 390 -14.96 27.51 -25.49
C VAL A 390 -15.14 26.49 -24.36
N GLY A 391 -15.87 25.39 -24.60
CA GLY A 391 -16.12 24.35 -23.60
C GLY A 391 -15.21 23.12 -23.67
N THR A 392 -14.26 23.07 -24.61
CA THR A 392 -13.56 21.82 -25.00
C THR A 392 -12.04 22.00 -25.09
N PRO A 393 -11.25 20.98 -24.68
CA PRO A 393 -9.79 21.01 -24.82
C PRO A 393 -9.33 20.96 -26.28
N GLN A 394 -10.20 20.57 -27.23
CA GLN A 394 -9.89 20.61 -28.67
C GLN A 394 -9.46 22.00 -29.16
N SER A 395 -9.97 23.07 -28.54
CA SER A 395 -9.55 24.45 -28.82
C SER A 395 -8.04 24.70 -28.64
N ILE A 396 -7.36 23.94 -27.77
CA ILE A 396 -5.90 24.00 -27.57
C ILE A 396 -5.14 23.56 -28.84
N CYS A 397 -5.75 22.72 -29.69
CA CYS A 397 -5.16 22.23 -30.93
C CYS A 397 -5.06 23.29 -32.04
N PHE A 398 -5.70 24.45 -31.85
CA PHE A 398 -5.59 25.63 -32.74
C PHE A 398 -4.38 26.51 -32.40
N LEU A 399 -3.66 26.23 -31.30
CA LEU A 399 -2.55 27.06 -30.86
C LEU A 399 -1.27 26.78 -31.65
N GLU A 400 -0.47 27.83 -31.81
CA GLU A 400 0.88 27.78 -32.36
C GLU A 400 1.90 27.25 -31.33
N SER A 401 3.04 26.76 -31.82
CA SER A 401 4.09 26.14 -31.00
C SER A 401 4.59 27.04 -29.85
N HIS A 402 4.55 28.36 -30.00
CA HIS A 402 4.92 29.30 -28.94
C HIS A 402 3.95 29.27 -27.75
N GLU A 403 2.65 29.44 -27.99
CA GLU A 403 1.60 29.29 -26.97
C GLU A 403 1.59 27.89 -26.33
N LEU A 404 1.80 26.83 -27.13
CA LEU A 404 1.90 25.46 -26.64
C LEU A 404 3.10 25.26 -25.71
N ASN A 405 4.27 25.81 -26.03
CA ASN A 405 5.44 25.76 -25.14
C ASN A 405 5.19 26.49 -23.82
N GLN A 406 4.52 27.65 -23.81
CA GLN A 406 4.16 28.34 -22.56
C GLN A 406 3.24 27.50 -21.66
N ILE A 407 2.27 26.80 -22.26
CA ILE A 407 1.39 25.87 -21.54
C ILE A 407 2.21 24.71 -20.96
N LEU A 408 3.04 24.08 -21.78
CA LEU A 408 3.86 22.92 -21.43
C LEU A 408 4.86 23.22 -20.30
N ASP A 409 5.61 24.33 -20.41
CA ASP A 409 6.57 24.77 -19.39
C ASP A 409 5.90 25.03 -18.05
N PHE A 410 4.72 25.68 -18.05
CA PHE A 410 3.98 25.88 -16.81
C PHE A 410 3.52 24.55 -16.18
N LEU A 411 2.93 23.65 -16.98
CA LEU A 411 2.47 22.34 -16.50
C LEU A 411 3.63 21.52 -15.90
N LYS A 412 4.83 21.57 -16.50
CA LYS A 412 6.07 20.95 -15.97
C LYS A 412 6.50 21.48 -14.59
N THR A 413 6.03 22.65 -14.15
CA THR A 413 6.31 23.16 -12.78
C THR A 413 5.37 22.62 -11.70
N ILE A 414 4.32 21.89 -12.08
CA ILE A 414 3.35 21.28 -11.16
C ILE A 414 3.91 19.93 -10.69
N LYS A 415 3.77 19.61 -9.39
CA LYS A 415 4.24 18.34 -8.82
C LYS A 415 3.09 17.36 -8.64
N CYS A 416 3.20 16.17 -9.23
CA CYS A 416 2.17 15.12 -9.11
C CYS A 416 2.18 14.39 -7.77
N LYS A 417 3.37 14.11 -7.21
CA LYS A 417 3.54 13.43 -5.91
C LYS A 417 4.06 14.39 -4.82
N ARG A 418 3.70 14.11 -3.56
CA ARG A 418 4.09 14.85 -2.35
C ARG A 418 4.82 13.90 -1.40
N ASN A 419 6.15 14.01 -1.35
CA ASN A 419 6.94 13.35 -0.33
C ASN A 419 6.74 14.08 1.02
N ASP A 420 5.76 13.60 1.78
CA ASP A 420 5.46 14.01 3.16
C ASP A 420 5.34 12.83 4.15
N GLY A 421 5.41 11.58 3.66
CA GLY A 421 5.29 10.33 4.42
C GLY A 421 3.86 9.83 4.64
N THR A 422 2.86 10.34 3.91
CA THR A 422 1.48 9.81 3.99
C THR A 422 1.42 8.29 3.75
N ASP A 423 2.24 7.76 2.85
CA ASP A 423 2.33 6.34 2.52
C ASP A 423 2.89 5.47 3.66
N LEU A 424 3.90 5.94 4.38
CA LEU A 424 4.42 5.29 5.60
C LEU A 424 3.31 5.19 6.65
N VAL A 425 2.53 6.27 6.83
CA VAL A 425 1.38 6.26 7.75
C VAL A 425 0.26 5.32 7.25
N CYS A 426 0.07 5.15 5.93
CA CYS A 426 -0.83 4.12 5.39
C CYS A 426 -0.35 2.70 5.71
N ARG A 427 0.94 2.41 5.56
CA ARG A 427 1.52 1.09 5.88
C ARG A 427 1.43 0.77 7.37
N ALA A 428 1.76 1.76 8.22
CA ALA A 428 1.54 1.68 9.67
C ALA A 428 0.08 1.34 10.02
N VAL A 429 -0.89 2.03 9.39
CA VAL A 429 -2.33 1.76 9.57
C VAL A 429 -2.71 0.34 9.13
N ASN A 430 -2.22 -0.11 7.97
CA ASN A 430 -2.51 -1.45 7.46
C ASN A 430 -2.00 -2.54 8.41
N SER A 431 -0.74 -2.43 8.89
CA SER A 431 -0.17 -3.42 9.83
C SER A 431 -1.00 -3.61 11.10
N PHE A 432 -1.60 -2.55 11.65
CA PHE A 432 -2.52 -2.65 12.78
C PHE A 432 -3.92 -3.18 12.43
N LEU A 433 -4.40 -2.96 11.20
CA LEU A 433 -5.72 -3.40 10.75
C LEU A 433 -5.74 -4.86 10.31
N ASP A 434 -4.65 -5.37 9.73
CA ASP A 434 -4.58 -6.73 9.22
C ASP A 434 -4.66 -7.78 10.34
N HIS A 435 -4.21 -7.43 11.55
CA HIS A 435 -4.43 -8.20 12.79
C HIS A 435 -5.87 -8.10 13.37
N THR A 436 -6.77 -7.35 12.73
CA THR A 436 -8.16 -7.15 13.22
C THR A 436 -9.24 -7.64 12.26
N ARG A 437 -8.89 -7.95 11.00
CA ARG A 437 -9.82 -8.45 9.99
C ARG A 437 -10.40 -9.81 10.41
N VAL A 438 -11.67 -10.02 10.12
CA VAL A 438 -12.40 -11.25 10.40
C VAL A 438 -12.82 -11.89 9.08
N LYS A 439 -12.47 -13.16 8.87
CA LYS A 439 -12.83 -13.94 7.67
C LYS A 439 -14.21 -14.60 7.80
N GLU A 440 -14.61 -14.85 9.05
CA GLU A 440 -15.66 -15.75 9.46
C GLU A 440 -17.02 -15.05 9.58
N LYS A 441 -18.06 -15.68 9.05
CA LYS A 441 -19.44 -15.33 9.38
C LYS A 441 -19.83 -15.94 10.73
N ILE A 442 -20.47 -15.14 11.56
CA ILE A 442 -21.07 -15.59 12.83
C ILE A 442 -22.52 -15.12 12.78
N ASP A 443 -23.44 -16.07 12.66
CA ASP A 443 -24.88 -15.80 12.53
C ASP A 443 -25.62 -16.26 13.80
N PHE A 444 -26.94 -16.10 13.85
CA PHE A 444 -27.77 -16.53 14.98
C PHE A 444 -28.96 -17.39 14.55
N ASP A 445 -29.51 -18.13 15.51
CA ASP A 445 -30.86 -18.68 15.39
C ASP A 445 -31.94 -17.59 15.66
N PRO A 446 -33.22 -17.83 15.31
CA PRO A 446 -34.29 -16.84 15.50
C PRO A 446 -34.49 -16.35 16.95
N GLN A 447 -34.14 -17.16 17.96
CA GLN A 447 -34.30 -16.82 19.37
C GLN A 447 -33.10 -16.03 19.94
N PHE A 448 -31.93 -16.11 19.30
CA PHE A 448 -30.61 -15.76 19.87
C PHE A 448 -30.26 -16.63 21.09
N SER A 449 -30.50 -17.94 20.97
CA SER A 449 -30.08 -19.01 21.88
C SER A 449 -28.73 -19.62 21.47
N PHE A 450 -28.39 -19.57 20.17
CA PHE A 450 -27.18 -20.13 19.57
C PHE A 450 -26.46 -19.11 18.68
N LEU A 451 -25.13 -19.11 18.77
CA LEU A 451 -24.24 -18.58 17.73
C LEU A 451 -24.03 -19.69 16.70
N LEU A 452 -24.16 -19.35 15.42
CA LEU A 452 -23.98 -20.25 14.30
C LEU A 452 -22.62 -19.97 13.66
N LEU A 453 -21.71 -20.94 13.79
CA LEU A 453 -20.37 -20.86 13.19
C LEU A 453 -20.44 -20.95 11.66
N ASP A 454 -19.47 -20.32 10.99
CA ASP A 454 -19.37 -20.32 9.53
C ASP A 454 -19.34 -21.75 8.95
N LYS A 455 -20.36 -22.12 8.18
CA LYS A 455 -20.44 -23.43 7.49
C LYS A 455 -19.25 -23.72 6.56
N ARG A 456 -18.45 -22.70 6.19
CA ARG A 456 -17.23 -22.85 5.39
C ARG A 456 -16.15 -23.66 6.15
N LEU A 457 -16.10 -23.57 7.48
CA LEU A 457 -15.15 -24.28 8.36
C LEU A 457 -15.29 -25.83 8.37
N LEU A 458 -16.31 -26.39 7.72
CA LEU A 458 -16.54 -27.83 7.62
C LEU A 458 -16.00 -28.46 6.31
N LYS A 459 -15.55 -27.63 5.36
CA LYS A 459 -15.72 -27.93 3.93
C LYS A 459 -14.48 -27.71 3.04
N CYS A 460 -13.37 -27.22 3.57
CA CYS A 460 -12.12 -26.91 2.87
C CYS A 460 -12.24 -26.16 1.52
N LYS A 461 -12.18 -24.82 1.56
CA LYS A 461 -11.76 -23.94 0.44
C LYS A 461 -11.53 -22.53 0.96
N ASP A 462 -10.62 -21.79 0.33
CA ASP A 462 -10.29 -20.41 0.72
C ASP A 462 -11.48 -19.45 0.64
N VAL A 463 -11.42 -18.42 1.47
CA VAL A 463 -12.61 -17.70 1.94
C VAL A 463 -12.49 -16.19 1.68
N PRO A 464 -13.33 -15.58 0.82
CA PRO A 464 -13.40 -14.13 0.73
C PRO A 464 -13.90 -13.53 2.05
N PHE A 465 -13.21 -12.47 2.48
CA PHE A 465 -13.45 -11.74 3.72
C PHE A 465 -14.89 -11.23 3.80
N ASP A 466 -15.45 -11.22 5.01
CA ASP A 466 -16.80 -10.70 5.25
C ASP A 466 -16.75 -9.30 5.86
N ASP A 467 -16.18 -8.35 5.12
CA ASP A 467 -15.91 -6.97 5.60
C ASP A 467 -17.18 -6.20 6.00
N GLU A 468 -18.38 -6.62 5.56
CA GLU A 468 -19.63 -6.02 6.01
C GLU A 468 -19.99 -6.34 7.46
N GLY A 469 -19.68 -7.55 7.94
CA GLY A 469 -20.14 -8.06 9.23
C GLY A 469 -21.67 -8.12 9.40
N THR A 470 -22.41 -8.35 8.31
CA THR A 470 -23.88 -8.44 8.30
C THR A 470 -24.36 -9.72 8.99
N ILE A 471 -25.26 -9.58 9.98
CA ILE A 471 -25.76 -10.69 10.80
C ILE A 471 -27.02 -11.30 10.18
N ASN A 472 -26.96 -12.57 9.82
CA ASN A 472 -28.09 -13.33 9.30
C ASN A 472 -28.81 -14.09 10.43
N VAL A 473 -30.01 -14.59 10.12
CA VAL A 473 -30.79 -15.46 11.00
C VAL A 473 -31.16 -16.72 10.23
N PHE A 474 -30.85 -17.89 10.79
CA PHE A 474 -31.17 -19.17 10.15
C PHE A 474 -31.72 -20.18 11.16
N ASP A 475 -32.61 -21.07 10.71
CA ASP A 475 -32.86 -22.29 11.49
C ASP A 475 -31.57 -23.12 11.55
N PRO A 476 -31.06 -23.47 12.76
CA PRO A 476 -29.77 -24.15 12.88
C PRO A 476 -29.73 -25.53 12.24
N ASN A 477 -30.88 -26.20 12.09
CA ASN A 477 -30.92 -27.54 11.51
C ASN A 477 -30.90 -27.45 9.98
N ALA A 478 -31.72 -26.58 9.39
CA ALA A 478 -31.73 -26.31 7.95
C ALA A 478 -30.38 -25.76 7.44
N HIS A 479 -29.73 -24.88 8.21
CA HIS A 479 -28.46 -24.25 7.79
C HIS A 479 -27.34 -25.28 7.54
N TYR A 480 -27.16 -26.26 8.44
CA TYR A 480 -26.09 -27.26 8.33
C TYR A 480 -26.54 -28.59 7.68
N ALA A 481 -27.84 -28.84 7.46
CA ALA A 481 -28.35 -30.11 6.92
C ALA A 481 -27.70 -30.56 5.59
N LYS A 482 -27.31 -29.59 4.75
CA LYS A 482 -26.62 -29.84 3.46
C LYS A 482 -25.13 -29.47 3.45
N ALA A 483 -24.54 -29.11 4.60
CA ALA A 483 -23.11 -28.85 4.70
C ALA A 483 -22.32 -30.17 4.77
N PRO A 484 -21.40 -30.47 3.83
CA PRO A 484 -20.42 -31.54 4.01
C PRO A 484 -19.54 -31.23 5.23
N ALA A 485 -19.14 -32.25 5.97
CA ALA A 485 -18.31 -32.13 7.17
C ALA A 485 -17.11 -33.10 7.10
N GLN A 486 -16.30 -32.90 6.06
CA GLN A 486 -15.18 -33.77 5.67
C GLN A 486 -13.80 -33.12 5.88
N GLY A 487 -13.74 -31.80 6.09
CA GLY A 487 -12.49 -31.10 6.39
C GLY A 487 -12.15 -31.05 7.89
N ASP A 488 -10.86 -30.84 8.17
CA ASP A 488 -10.30 -30.55 9.49
C ASP A 488 -9.94 -29.06 9.67
N ASP A 489 -10.35 -28.19 8.73
CA ASP A 489 -10.04 -26.75 8.72
C ASP A 489 -10.39 -26.07 10.05
N ILE A 490 -11.48 -26.51 10.70
CA ILE A 490 -11.89 -26.03 12.02
C ILE A 490 -10.83 -26.25 13.11
N ILE A 491 -10.02 -27.31 13.04
CA ILE A 491 -8.94 -27.55 14.01
C ILE A 491 -7.80 -26.58 13.76
N SER A 492 -7.35 -26.46 12.51
CA SER A 492 -6.37 -25.45 12.08
C SER A 492 -6.81 -24.03 12.44
N TRP A 493 -8.12 -23.75 12.35
CA TRP A 493 -8.72 -22.49 12.73
C TRP A 493 -8.80 -22.28 14.25
N LEU A 494 -9.06 -23.31 15.05
CA LEU A 494 -9.03 -23.21 16.51
C LEU A 494 -7.61 -23.02 17.05
N THR A 495 -6.61 -23.64 16.41
CA THR A 495 -5.20 -23.56 16.83
C THR A 495 -4.43 -22.37 16.25
N ASP A 496 -4.93 -21.73 15.18
CA ASP A 496 -4.47 -20.40 14.76
C ASP A 496 -4.94 -19.31 15.74
N TYR A 497 -4.25 -19.27 16.89
CA TYR A 497 -4.47 -18.35 18.01
C TYR A 497 -3.31 -17.36 18.20
N ASN A 498 -2.19 -17.57 17.50
CA ASN A 498 -0.91 -16.86 17.66
C ASN A 498 -0.94 -15.35 17.27
N SER A 499 -2.08 -14.84 16.81
CA SER A 499 -2.32 -13.43 16.45
C SER A 499 -3.01 -12.62 17.57
N VAL A 500 -3.34 -13.23 18.71
CA VAL A 500 -4.21 -12.64 19.73
C VAL A 500 -3.42 -12.21 20.97
N ASP A 501 -3.34 -10.90 21.20
CA ASP A 501 -2.94 -10.27 22.47
C ASP A 501 -3.69 -10.94 23.64
N THR A 502 -2.97 -11.70 24.48
CA THR A 502 -3.53 -12.62 25.51
C THR A 502 -4.24 -11.91 26.66
N ILE A 503 -4.14 -10.59 26.70
CA ILE A 503 -4.84 -9.72 27.64
C ILE A 503 -6.33 -9.68 27.26
N PHE A 504 -7.18 -10.04 28.23
CA PHE A 504 -8.64 -9.95 28.15
C PHE A 504 -9.08 -8.62 27.49
N PRO A 505 -10.04 -8.62 26.54
CA PRO A 505 -10.39 -7.47 25.71
C PRO A 505 -10.38 -6.13 26.46
N ARG A 506 -9.31 -5.36 26.17
CA ARG A 506 -9.17 -3.97 26.59
C ARG A 506 -10.43 -3.19 26.17
N PRO A 507 -10.88 -2.17 26.92
CA PRO A 507 -12.00 -1.34 26.52
C PRO A 507 -11.88 -0.92 25.05
N ILE A 508 -12.98 -0.93 24.30
CA ILE A 508 -13.03 -0.63 22.85
C ILE A 508 -12.18 0.62 22.50
N ARG A 509 -12.26 1.64 23.37
CA ARG A 509 -11.46 2.86 23.32
C ARG A 509 -9.95 2.66 23.20
N GLU A 510 -9.37 1.67 23.88
CA GLU A 510 -7.93 1.45 24.05
C GLU A 510 -7.30 0.58 22.95
N HIS A 511 -8.06 -0.29 22.28
CA HIS A 511 -7.55 -1.26 21.29
C HIS A 511 -6.90 -0.57 20.06
N ASN A 512 -5.57 -0.60 19.92
CA ASN A 512 -4.81 0.17 18.92
C ASN A 512 -4.94 1.71 19.08
N PHE A 513 -5.13 2.22 20.32
CA PHE A 513 -5.34 3.67 20.53
C PHE A 513 -4.11 4.53 20.21
N GLY A 514 -2.89 4.02 20.43
CA GLY A 514 -1.64 4.74 20.14
C GLY A 514 -1.57 5.19 18.67
N ILE A 515 -1.73 4.26 17.73
CA ILE A 515 -1.74 4.57 16.29
C ILE A 515 -2.95 5.42 15.90
N TRP A 516 -4.13 5.24 16.53
CA TRP A 516 -5.31 6.06 16.26
C TRP A 516 -5.07 7.55 16.58
N VAL A 517 -4.51 7.87 17.76
CA VAL A 517 -4.16 9.26 18.10
C VAL A 517 -3.05 9.77 17.19
N ALA A 518 -2.06 8.94 16.83
CA ALA A 518 -0.98 9.33 15.93
C ALA A 518 -1.50 9.75 14.55
N VAL A 519 -2.41 8.96 13.96
CA VAL A 519 -3.07 9.26 12.68
C VAL A 519 -3.98 10.48 12.80
N LEU A 520 -4.71 10.67 13.91
CA LEU A 520 -5.46 11.90 14.17
C LEU A 520 -4.53 13.12 14.16
N LYS A 521 -3.35 13.04 14.79
CA LYS A 521 -2.36 14.12 14.75
C LYS A 521 -1.82 14.34 13.34
N ALA A 522 -1.60 13.28 12.54
CA ALA A 522 -1.18 13.41 11.14
C ALA A 522 -2.24 14.11 10.25
N VAL A 523 -3.54 13.83 10.47
CA VAL A 523 -4.66 14.57 9.83
C VAL A 523 -4.60 16.06 10.20
N GLN A 524 -4.53 16.36 11.50
CA GLN A 524 -4.49 17.75 12.00
C GLN A 524 -3.22 18.51 11.55
N PHE A 525 -2.10 17.81 11.35
CA PHE A 525 -0.85 18.38 10.82
C PHE A 525 -0.97 18.76 9.35
N THR A 526 -1.55 17.85 8.56
CA THR A 526 -1.82 18.08 7.14
C THR A 526 -2.82 19.22 6.94
N PHE A 527 -3.86 19.28 7.78
CA PHE A 527 -4.81 20.40 7.82
C PHE A 527 -4.14 21.74 8.22
N SER A 528 -3.27 21.72 9.24
CA SER A 528 -2.46 22.89 9.64
C SER A 528 -1.55 23.39 8.51
N PHE A 529 -1.08 22.49 7.63
CA PHE A 529 -0.31 22.84 6.43
C PHE A 529 -1.19 23.37 5.28
N LEU A 530 -2.41 22.84 5.14
CA LEU A 530 -3.44 23.30 4.20
C LEU A 530 -3.86 24.75 4.49
N GLY A 531 -4.11 25.09 5.76
CA GLY A 531 -4.44 26.47 6.19
C GLY A 531 -3.32 27.47 5.85
N LYS A 532 -2.06 27.05 6.02
CA LYS A 532 -0.88 27.85 5.64
C LYS A 532 -0.72 28.01 4.11
N LYS A 533 -1.44 27.22 3.28
CA LYS A 533 -1.56 27.47 1.83
C LYS A 533 -2.70 28.41 1.50
N TYR A 534 -3.89 28.22 2.07
CA TYR A 534 -5.01 29.14 1.86
C TYR A 534 -4.66 30.57 2.29
N ALA A 535 -4.03 30.75 3.46
CA ALA A 535 -3.52 32.05 3.88
C ALA A 535 -2.52 32.68 2.86
N LYS A 536 -1.72 31.86 2.18
CA LYS A 536 -0.83 32.33 1.10
C LYS A 536 -1.58 32.57 -0.23
N LYS A 537 -2.69 31.88 -0.49
CA LYS A 537 -3.57 32.15 -1.64
C LYS A 537 -4.16 33.55 -1.51
N TYR A 538 -4.81 33.85 -0.37
CA TYR A 538 -5.40 35.17 -0.10
C TYR A 538 -4.35 36.29 -0.26
N LEU A 539 -3.21 36.21 0.42
CA LEU A 539 -2.09 37.17 0.31
C LEU A 539 -1.65 37.45 -1.15
N VAL A 540 -1.78 36.48 -2.06
CA VAL A 540 -1.43 36.65 -3.48
C VAL A 540 -2.61 37.16 -4.31
N LEU A 541 -3.85 36.83 -3.95
CA LEU A 541 -5.07 37.36 -4.58
C LEU A 541 -5.33 38.83 -4.20
N ASP A 542 -5.10 39.21 -2.95
CA ASP A 542 -5.21 40.61 -2.50
C ASP A 542 -4.21 41.51 -3.25
N TYR A 543 -3.01 40.97 -3.53
CA TYR A 543 -2.00 41.61 -4.37
C TYR A 543 -2.37 41.62 -5.87
N ASP A 544 -3.05 40.59 -6.39
CA ASP A 544 -3.56 40.57 -7.78
C ASP A 544 -4.69 41.60 -7.99
N ALA A 545 -5.56 41.76 -6.98
CA ALA A 545 -6.57 42.81 -6.93
C ALA A 545 -5.90 44.19 -6.90
N ALA A 546 -4.87 44.38 -6.08
CA ALA A 546 -4.08 45.62 -6.04
C ALA A 546 -3.41 45.93 -7.40
N LEU A 547 -2.76 44.94 -8.05
CA LEU A 547 -2.23 45.10 -9.41
C LEU A 547 -3.31 45.42 -10.45
N THR A 548 -4.51 44.86 -10.30
CA THR A 548 -5.62 45.16 -11.21
C THR A 548 -6.13 46.60 -11.03
N VAL A 549 -6.08 47.16 -9.81
CA VAL A 549 -6.32 48.61 -9.59
C VAL A 549 -5.21 49.44 -10.23
N VAL A 550 -3.94 49.03 -10.11
CA VAL A 550 -2.79 49.69 -10.76
C VAL A 550 -2.93 49.71 -12.30
N GLU A 551 -3.28 48.57 -12.90
CA GLU A 551 -3.51 48.44 -14.35
C GLU A 551 -4.70 49.30 -14.81
N ASN A 552 -5.82 49.26 -14.08
CA ASN A 552 -7.00 50.08 -14.37
C ASN A 552 -6.71 51.60 -14.31
N LEU A 553 -5.82 52.05 -13.42
CA LEU A 553 -5.40 53.46 -13.36
C LEU A 553 -4.62 53.87 -14.62
N CYS A 554 -3.67 53.03 -15.08
CA CYS A 554 -2.95 53.27 -16.34
C CYS A 554 -3.89 53.27 -17.55
N MET A 555 -4.81 52.30 -17.64
CA MET A 555 -5.81 52.23 -18.71
C MET A 555 -6.76 53.44 -18.71
N SER A 556 -7.16 53.93 -17.53
CA SER A 556 -8.01 55.13 -17.42
C SER A 556 -7.28 56.39 -17.88
N GLU A 557 -5.97 56.47 -17.64
CA GLU A 557 -5.10 57.52 -18.17
C GLU A 557 -4.95 57.40 -19.70
N ASP A 558 -4.83 56.20 -20.27
CA ASP A 558 -4.81 56.03 -21.73
C ASP A 558 -6.12 56.47 -22.40
N GLU A 559 -7.28 56.14 -21.83
CA GLU A 559 -8.57 56.67 -22.29
C GLU A 559 -8.64 58.20 -22.20
N ARG A 560 -8.03 58.81 -21.16
CA ARG A 560 -7.89 60.26 -21.04
C ARG A 560 -6.98 60.84 -22.13
N ARG A 561 -5.83 60.20 -22.39
CA ARG A 561 -4.80 60.63 -23.38
C ARG A 561 -5.31 60.67 -24.81
N LYS A 562 -6.25 59.80 -25.20
CA LYS A 562 -6.86 59.77 -26.56
C LYS A 562 -7.42 61.12 -27.01
N ASN A 563 -7.71 62.04 -26.09
CA ASN A 563 -8.30 63.35 -26.36
C ASN A 563 -7.41 64.53 -25.95
N LEU A 564 -6.12 64.30 -25.64
CA LEU A 564 -5.21 65.30 -25.06
C LEU A 564 -3.85 65.36 -25.77
N LEU A 565 -3.22 66.54 -25.72
CA LEU A 565 -1.86 66.74 -26.20
C LEU A 565 -0.83 66.11 -25.25
N GLU A 566 0.33 65.72 -25.77
CA GLU A 566 1.35 64.95 -25.04
C GLU A 566 1.92 65.68 -23.80
N ASP A 567 1.92 67.02 -23.80
CA ASP A 567 2.28 67.86 -22.65
C ASP A 567 1.28 67.80 -21.49
N GLN A 568 0.08 67.25 -21.73
CA GLN A 568 -1.01 67.13 -20.76
C GLN A 568 -1.14 65.70 -20.18
N TRP A 569 -0.23 64.79 -20.57
CA TRP A 569 -0.22 63.39 -20.16
C TRP A 569 0.42 63.22 -18.78
N ASN A 570 -0.28 62.53 -17.87
CA ASN A 570 0.29 62.15 -16.59
C ASN A 570 1.03 60.82 -16.79
N LYS A 571 2.37 60.82 -16.69
CA LYS A 571 3.14 59.55 -16.67
C LYS A 571 2.52 58.59 -15.66
N TYR A 572 2.40 57.31 -16.00
CA TYR A 572 1.84 56.30 -15.11
C TYR A 572 2.57 56.30 -13.76
N ALA A 573 3.89 56.51 -13.77
CA ALA A 573 4.70 56.59 -12.57
C ALA A 573 4.43 57.83 -11.69
N SER A 574 3.91 58.93 -12.25
CA SER A 574 3.36 60.01 -11.44
C SER A 574 2.01 59.59 -10.89
N LEU A 575 1.07 59.25 -11.76
CA LEU A 575 -0.31 58.90 -11.41
C LEU A 575 -0.40 57.85 -10.29
N LEU A 576 0.43 56.81 -10.34
CA LEU A 576 0.50 55.77 -9.33
C LEU A 576 1.15 56.25 -8.03
N CYS A 577 2.17 57.12 -8.09
CA CYS A 577 2.74 57.77 -6.91
C CYS A 577 1.73 58.70 -6.23
N ASP A 578 1.01 59.51 -7.01
CA ASP A 578 -0.03 60.42 -6.55
C ASP A 578 -1.20 59.63 -5.91
N SER A 579 -1.65 58.55 -6.57
CA SER A 579 -2.65 57.60 -6.05
C SER A 579 -2.20 56.86 -4.78
N CYS A 580 -0.89 56.72 -4.55
CA CYS A 580 -0.35 56.19 -3.31
C CYS A 580 -0.38 57.23 -2.19
N GLU A 581 0.01 58.49 -2.47
CA GLU A 581 0.03 59.58 -1.49
C GLU A 581 -1.36 59.85 -0.88
N GLU A 582 -2.43 59.73 -1.67
CA GLU A 582 -3.81 59.79 -1.17
C GLU A 582 -4.13 58.67 -0.14
N ARG A 583 -3.60 57.45 -0.36
CA ARG A 583 -3.98 56.23 0.37
C ARG A 583 -3.13 55.92 1.60
N VAL A 584 -1.93 56.52 1.76
CA VAL A 584 -1.06 56.29 2.93
C VAL A 584 -1.82 56.54 4.24
N SER A 585 -2.70 57.55 4.24
CA SER A 585 -3.49 57.98 5.39
C SER A 585 -4.46 56.92 5.92
N GLU A 586 -4.86 55.94 5.11
CA GLU A 586 -5.85 54.92 5.50
C GLU A 586 -5.28 53.85 6.45
N ASN A 587 -3.96 53.61 6.40
CA ASN A 587 -3.27 52.53 7.14
C ASN A 587 -3.95 51.14 7.01
N SER A 588 -4.67 50.91 5.90
CA SER A 588 -5.45 49.70 5.67
C SER A 588 -4.59 48.59 5.06
N ILE A 589 -4.98 47.32 5.28
CA ILE A 589 -4.32 46.17 4.63
C ILE A 589 -4.38 46.31 3.10
N THR A 590 -5.50 46.82 2.57
CA THR A 590 -5.70 47.09 1.14
C THR A 590 -4.78 48.20 0.62
N ALA A 591 -4.59 49.28 1.39
CA ALA A 591 -3.62 50.33 1.05
C ALA A 591 -2.18 49.78 1.02
N ASN A 592 -1.80 48.94 1.97
CA ASN A 592 -0.49 48.29 1.99
C ASN A 592 -0.25 47.38 0.77
N PHE A 593 -1.25 46.57 0.35
CA PHE A 593 -1.13 45.81 -0.89
C PHE A 593 -1.00 46.70 -2.14
N PHE A 594 -1.71 47.83 -2.19
CA PHE A 594 -1.59 48.80 -3.28
C PHE A 594 -0.21 49.47 -3.32
N LEU A 595 0.32 49.88 -2.15
CA LEU A 595 1.68 50.41 -2.00
C LEU A 595 2.74 49.41 -2.47
N TRP A 596 2.65 48.15 -2.05
CA TRP A 596 3.56 47.08 -2.50
C TRP A 596 3.45 46.84 -4.01
N ALA A 597 2.24 46.82 -4.58
CA ALA A 597 2.03 46.63 -6.01
C ALA A 597 2.62 47.78 -6.85
N VAL A 598 2.42 49.04 -6.45
CA VAL A 598 3.02 50.21 -7.11
C VAL A 598 4.53 50.21 -6.97
N ARG A 599 5.08 49.94 -5.77
CA ARG A 599 6.52 49.82 -5.55
C ARG A 599 7.13 48.75 -6.47
N ASP A 600 6.55 47.55 -6.51
CA ASP A 600 7.07 46.43 -7.29
C ASP A 600 7.02 46.71 -8.80
N VAL A 601 5.95 47.36 -9.29
CA VAL A 601 5.82 47.85 -10.67
C VAL A 601 6.91 48.89 -11.00
N LEU A 602 7.07 49.93 -10.17
CA LEU A 602 8.08 50.97 -10.41
C LEU A 602 9.51 50.44 -10.26
N GLN A 603 9.74 49.47 -9.38
CA GLN A 603 11.05 48.84 -9.22
C GLN A 603 11.42 47.93 -10.39
N GLY A 604 10.45 47.40 -11.13
CA GLY A 604 10.65 46.35 -12.12
C GLY A 604 10.89 44.99 -11.46
N ALA A 605 10.19 44.72 -10.35
CA ALA A 605 10.37 43.51 -9.56
C ALA A 605 9.94 42.27 -10.35
N SER A 606 10.76 41.22 -10.33
CA SER A 606 10.43 39.95 -11.00
C SER A 606 9.36 39.14 -10.26
N HIS A 607 9.18 39.39 -8.95
CA HIS A 607 8.26 38.66 -8.09
C HIS A 607 7.60 39.59 -7.05
N PRO A 608 6.31 39.37 -6.69
CA PRO A 608 5.65 40.12 -5.62
C PRO A 608 6.36 39.97 -4.28
N THR A 609 6.72 41.10 -3.68
CA THR A 609 7.55 41.24 -2.49
C THR A 609 6.69 41.63 -1.28
N PHE A 610 6.65 40.74 -0.29
CA PHE A 610 5.82 40.86 0.91
C PHE A 610 6.70 41.08 2.15
N ASP A 611 7.29 42.26 2.24
CA ASP A 611 8.06 42.75 3.37
C ASP A 611 7.25 43.74 4.22
N PHE A 612 7.44 43.65 5.54
CA PHE A 612 6.84 44.59 6.50
C PHE A 612 7.77 45.80 6.66
N LEU A 613 8.00 46.51 5.56
CA LEU A 613 8.54 47.87 5.59
C LEU A 613 7.52 48.82 6.24
N ASP A 614 8.01 49.92 6.81
CA ASP A 614 7.13 51.03 7.19
C ASP A 614 6.48 51.63 5.93
N SER A 615 5.27 52.19 6.08
CA SER A 615 4.56 52.83 4.98
C SER A 615 5.35 53.99 4.37
N GLU A 616 6.07 54.76 5.18
CA GLU A 616 6.86 55.91 4.72
C GLU A 616 8.15 55.46 4.01
N ASP A 617 8.80 54.38 4.46
CA ASP A 617 9.91 53.76 3.73
C ASP A 617 9.48 53.25 2.35
N CYS A 618 8.30 52.61 2.28
CA CYS A 618 7.71 52.17 1.01
C CYS A 618 7.41 53.35 0.09
N MET A 619 6.83 54.43 0.62
CA MET A 619 6.56 55.67 -0.13
C MET A 619 7.83 56.34 -0.65
N ASN A 620 8.90 56.36 0.13
CA ASN A 620 10.16 56.95 -0.30
C ASN A 620 10.81 56.17 -1.46
N LEU A 621 10.61 54.85 -1.54
CA LEU A 621 11.01 54.04 -2.70
C LEU A 621 10.13 54.30 -3.94
N ILE A 622 8.85 54.61 -3.75
CA ILE A 622 7.91 54.98 -4.83
C ILE A 622 8.26 56.36 -5.41
N ARG A 623 8.39 57.38 -4.55
CA ARG A 623 8.72 58.77 -4.93
C ARG A 623 10.01 58.87 -5.76
N GLN A 624 11.03 58.08 -5.43
CA GLN A 624 12.30 58.01 -6.17
C GLN A 624 12.15 57.62 -7.64
N ARG A 625 11.02 57.01 -8.04
CA ARG A 625 10.78 56.53 -9.41
C ARG A 625 9.61 57.21 -10.12
N LYS A 626 9.10 58.34 -9.60
CA LYS A 626 7.99 59.13 -10.17
C LYS A 626 8.20 59.55 -11.65
N SER A 627 9.44 59.58 -12.12
CA SER A 627 9.82 59.96 -13.49
C SER A 627 9.95 58.79 -14.51
N LEU A 628 9.72 57.54 -14.09
CA LEU A 628 9.89 56.32 -14.90
C LEU A 628 9.12 56.38 -16.24
N GLY A 629 9.61 55.67 -17.26
CA GLY A 629 8.94 55.54 -18.56
C GLY A 629 7.70 54.65 -18.48
N ASP A 630 6.64 55.07 -19.15
CA ASP A 630 5.35 54.38 -19.18
C ASP A 630 5.45 52.96 -19.76
N ASP A 631 6.30 52.76 -20.76
CA ASP A 631 6.55 51.43 -21.35
C ASP A 631 7.20 50.46 -20.35
N ILE A 632 8.09 50.95 -19.48
CA ILE A 632 8.74 50.16 -18.42
C ILE A 632 7.70 49.79 -17.34
N ALA A 633 6.84 50.74 -16.96
CA ALA A 633 5.75 50.50 -16.02
C ALA A 633 4.76 49.46 -16.58
N LEU A 634 4.31 49.60 -17.83
CA LEU A 634 3.39 48.66 -18.49
C LEU A 634 3.98 47.24 -18.60
N LYS A 635 5.24 47.13 -19.05
CA LYS A 635 5.98 45.84 -19.08
C LYS A 635 6.06 45.20 -17.70
N SER A 636 6.28 46.00 -16.66
CA SER A 636 6.36 45.52 -15.27
C SER A 636 5.01 45.07 -14.72
N ILE A 637 3.91 45.78 -15.04
CA ILE A 637 2.53 45.36 -14.72
C ILE A 637 2.23 44.01 -15.36
N HIS A 638 2.40 43.86 -16.67
CA HIS A 638 2.09 42.60 -17.37
C HIS A 638 2.97 41.44 -16.88
N HIS A 639 4.27 41.67 -16.62
CA HIS A 639 5.16 40.67 -16.04
C HIS A 639 4.67 40.22 -14.65
N LEU A 640 4.34 41.17 -13.77
CA LEU A 640 3.88 40.87 -12.43
C LEU A 640 2.52 40.15 -12.43
N LYS A 641 1.55 40.53 -13.29
CA LYS A 641 0.26 39.81 -13.40
C LYS A 641 0.43 38.38 -13.92
N SER A 642 1.35 38.15 -14.87
CA SER A 642 1.70 36.79 -15.33
C SER A 642 2.31 35.95 -14.18
N VAL A 643 3.30 36.49 -13.48
CA VAL A 643 3.96 35.84 -12.34
C VAL A 643 2.97 35.57 -11.20
N VAL A 644 2.05 36.49 -10.91
CA VAL A 644 0.99 36.33 -9.91
C VAL A 644 0.01 35.24 -10.33
N THR A 645 -0.45 35.24 -11.58
CA THR A 645 -1.33 34.19 -12.13
C THR A 645 -0.70 32.80 -11.94
N HIS A 646 0.53 32.60 -12.41
CA HIS A 646 1.25 31.33 -12.24
C HIS A 646 1.45 30.98 -10.76
N LYS A 647 1.69 31.96 -9.88
CA LYS A 647 1.85 31.80 -8.43
C LYS A 647 0.54 31.37 -7.73
N VAL A 648 -0.63 31.84 -8.19
CA VAL A 648 -1.96 31.40 -7.71
C VAL A 648 -2.24 29.96 -8.16
N LEU A 649 -2.10 29.66 -9.46
CA LEU A 649 -2.32 28.32 -10.00
C LEU A 649 -1.41 27.26 -9.33
N LEU A 650 -0.14 27.62 -9.09
CA LEU A 650 0.82 26.79 -8.37
C LEU A 650 0.58 26.73 -6.85
N ILE A 651 -0.30 27.56 -6.28
CA ILE A 651 -0.82 27.38 -4.93
C ILE A 651 -2.03 26.44 -4.97
N ASP A 652 -2.94 26.59 -5.93
CA ASP A 652 -4.15 25.78 -6.09
C ASP A 652 -3.85 24.28 -6.27
N SER A 653 -3.00 23.89 -7.22
CA SER A 653 -2.59 22.47 -7.35
C SER A 653 -1.88 21.95 -6.10
N LYS A 654 -1.16 22.82 -5.38
CA LYS A 654 -0.51 22.42 -4.12
C LYS A 654 -1.50 22.30 -2.96
N ILE A 655 -2.62 23.02 -2.98
CA ILE A 655 -3.74 22.86 -2.05
C ILE A 655 -4.40 21.49 -2.28
N LEU A 656 -4.75 21.16 -3.53
CA LEU A 656 -5.35 19.86 -3.87
C LEU A 656 -4.43 18.68 -3.52
N LEU A 657 -3.12 18.83 -3.73
CA LEU A 657 -2.12 17.83 -3.39
C LEU A 657 -1.97 17.60 -1.86
N ILE A 658 -2.22 18.62 -1.02
CA ILE A 658 -2.26 18.46 0.44
C ILE A 658 -3.60 17.87 0.89
N ASP A 659 -4.69 18.29 0.25
CA ASP A 659 -6.03 17.77 0.54
C ASP A 659 -6.14 16.27 0.17
N ASN A 660 -5.43 15.79 -0.85
CA ASN A 660 -5.24 14.36 -1.09
C ASN A 660 -4.65 13.63 0.14
N SER A 661 -3.51 14.09 0.67
CA SER A 661 -2.92 13.54 1.90
C SER A 661 -3.92 13.58 3.07
N ARG A 662 -4.65 14.69 3.24
CA ARG A 662 -5.67 14.85 4.29
C ARG A 662 -6.78 13.81 4.15
N ILE A 663 -7.34 13.61 2.95
CA ILE A 663 -8.42 12.66 2.68
C ILE A 663 -7.94 11.22 2.89
N THR A 664 -6.72 10.87 2.48
CA THR A 664 -6.14 9.54 2.72
C THR A 664 -5.94 9.26 4.21
N LEU A 665 -5.32 10.20 4.95
CA LEU A 665 -5.12 10.07 6.39
C LEU A 665 -6.46 10.03 7.16
N LEU A 666 -7.45 10.83 6.74
CA LEU A 666 -8.79 10.82 7.32
C LEU A 666 -9.51 9.49 7.06
N THR A 667 -9.35 8.90 5.86
CA THR A 667 -9.87 7.56 5.53
C THR A 667 -9.21 6.49 6.39
N ASN A 668 -7.90 6.58 6.64
CA ASN A 668 -7.19 5.69 7.55
C ASN A 668 -7.61 5.85 9.02
N LEU A 669 -7.87 7.08 9.48
CA LEU A 669 -8.44 7.34 10.79
C LEU A 669 -9.83 6.69 10.92
N THR A 670 -10.67 6.82 9.88
CA THR A 670 -11.98 6.16 9.81
C THR A 670 -11.85 4.63 9.84
N ARG A 671 -10.86 4.03 9.16
CA ARG A 671 -10.58 2.58 9.22
C ARG A 671 -10.17 2.15 10.64
N LEU A 672 -9.25 2.87 11.30
CA LEU A 672 -8.87 2.65 12.71
C LEU A 672 -9.97 2.98 13.74
N SER A 673 -11.11 3.51 13.27
CA SER A 673 -12.30 3.78 14.08
C SER A 673 -13.41 2.76 13.84
N ALA A 674 -13.25 1.85 12.87
CA ALA A 674 -14.13 0.71 12.71
C ALA A 674 -13.81 -0.34 13.79
N PHE A 675 -14.86 -0.94 14.34
CA PHE A 675 -14.76 -2.06 15.27
C PHE A 675 -15.66 -3.18 14.79
N ASP A 676 -15.11 -4.39 14.76
CA ASP A 676 -15.85 -5.62 14.51
C ASP A 676 -16.02 -6.38 15.83
N ASN A 677 -17.26 -6.54 16.26
CA ASN A 677 -17.60 -7.29 17.47
C ASN A 677 -17.23 -8.79 17.38
N ARG A 678 -17.09 -9.36 16.16
CA ARG A 678 -16.58 -10.73 15.98
C ARG A 678 -15.15 -10.86 16.46
N THR A 679 -14.30 -9.85 16.30
CA THR A 679 -12.91 -9.87 16.79
C THR A 679 -12.86 -10.03 18.31
N TYR A 680 -13.88 -9.55 19.05
CA TYR A 680 -14.02 -9.82 20.48
C TYR A 680 -14.63 -11.19 20.77
N ILE A 681 -15.65 -11.61 20.00
CA ILE A 681 -16.29 -12.93 20.21
C ILE A 681 -15.32 -14.07 19.91
N LEU A 682 -14.55 -14.02 18.81
CA LEU A 682 -13.60 -15.06 18.41
C LEU A 682 -12.54 -15.34 19.49
N ARG A 683 -12.10 -14.31 20.22
CA ARG A 683 -11.16 -14.44 21.35
C ARG A 683 -11.73 -15.29 22.50
N LEU A 684 -13.05 -15.26 22.70
CA LEU A 684 -13.78 -16.03 23.72
C LEU A 684 -14.25 -17.39 23.18
N LEU A 685 -14.58 -17.44 21.89
CA LEU A 685 -15.21 -18.55 21.19
C LEU A 685 -14.20 -19.62 20.76
N LYS A 686 -13.02 -19.26 20.24
CA LYS A 686 -11.97 -20.25 19.92
C LYS A 686 -11.52 -21.04 21.16
N PRO A 687 -11.20 -20.43 22.33
CA PRO A 687 -10.80 -21.19 23.51
C PRO A 687 -11.94 -22.03 24.10
N PHE A 688 -13.19 -21.54 24.04
CA PHE A 688 -14.35 -22.33 24.45
C PHE A 688 -14.50 -23.60 23.61
N LEU A 689 -14.42 -23.48 22.28
CA LEU A 689 -14.55 -24.59 21.35
C LEU A 689 -13.37 -25.57 21.44
N LEU A 690 -12.14 -25.05 21.56
CA LEU A 690 -10.94 -25.87 21.76
C LEU A 690 -11.03 -26.66 23.08
N ASN A 691 -11.53 -26.03 24.15
CA ASN A 691 -11.82 -26.74 25.40
C ASN A 691 -12.94 -27.79 25.24
N GLU A 692 -14.04 -27.49 24.54
CA GLU A 692 -15.11 -28.49 24.34
C GLU A 692 -14.62 -29.70 23.54
N ILE A 693 -13.82 -29.53 22.47
CA ILE A 693 -13.29 -30.68 21.70
C ILE A 693 -12.24 -31.48 22.48
N VAL A 694 -11.32 -30.83 23.21
CA VAL A 694 -10.35 -31.54 24.08
C VAL A 694 -11.08 -32.34 25.16
N ASN A 695 -12.17 -31.81 25.73
CA ASN A 695 -13.00 -32.56 26.67
C ASN A 695 -13.77 -33.71 25.98
N MET A 696 -14.28 -33.54 24.76
CA MET A 696 -14.90 -34.63 24.00
C MET A 696 -13.90 -35.78 23.74
N GLU A 697 -12.67 -35.44 23.36
CA GLU A 697 -11.60 -36.42 23.14
C GLU A 697 -11.19 -37.12 24.43
N SER A 698 -10.97 -36.37 25.52
CA SER A 698 -10.57 -36.92 26.82
C SER A 698 -11.63 -37.89 27.38
N ASN A 699 -12.91 -37.55 27.26
CA ASN A 699 -14.01 -38.45 27.62
C ASN A 699 -14.02 -39.71 26.73
N ALA A 700 -13.84 -39.58 25.42
CA ALA A 700 -13.77 -40.75 24.52
C ALA A 700 -12.56 -41.67 24.84
N LYS A 701 -11.38 -41.09 25.12
CA LYS A 701 -10.19 -41.82 25.58
C LYS A 701 -10.47 -42.56 26.92
N SER A 702 -11.23 -41.95 27.83
CA SER A 702 -11.67 -42.55 29.10
C SER A 702 -12.68 -43.69 28.91
N ASP A 703 -13.73 -43.50 28.10
CA ASP A 703 -14.77 -44.51 27.84
C ASP A 703 -14.18 -45.76 27.17
N ILE A 704 -13.23 -45.58 26.25
CA ILE A 704 -12.47 -46.68 25.64
C ILE A 704 -11.67 -47.46 26.69
N ALA A 705 -10.98 -46.77 27.61
CA ALA A 705 -10.24 -47.42 28.69
C ALA A 705 -11.16 -48.22 29.63
N ALA A 706 -12.33 -47.67 29.98
CA ALA A 706 -13.34 -48.38 30.76
C ALA A 706 -13.88 -49.63 30.04
N ALA A 707 -14.15 -49.55 28.73
CA ALA A 707 -14.58 -50.69 27.93
C ALA A 707 -13.53 -51.80 27.85
N TYR A 708 -12.24 -51.46 27.72
CA TYR A 708 -11.16 -52.45 27.74
C TYR A 708 -11.03 -53.17 29.10
N LEU A 709 -11.22 -52.45 30.22
CA LEU A 709 -11.23 -53.07 31.56
C LEU A 709 -12.38 -54.06 31.73
N LEU A 710 -13.59 -53.73 31.25
CA LEU A 710 -14.73 -54.65 31.28
C LEU A 710 -14.49 -55.91 30.43
N LEU A 711 -13.84 -55.78 29.27
CA LEU A 711 -13.48 -56.91 28.40
C LEU A 711 -12.37 -57.80 29.02
N GLU A 712 -11.47 -57.24 29.81
CA GLU A 712 -10.51 -57.98 30.65
C GLU A 712 -11.22 -58.82 31.73
N GLU A 713 -12.23 -58.26 32.41
CA GLU A 713 -13.00 -58.96 33.45
C GLU A 713 -13.91 -60.06 32.88
N GLU A 714 -14.52 -59.85 31.71
CA GLU A 714 -15.24 -60.89 30.94
C GLU A 714 -14.33 -62.09 30.62
N LYS A 715 -13.09 -61.85 30.18
CA LYS A 715 -12.11 -62.93 29.89
C LYS A 715 -11.67 -63.66 31.17
N LYS A 716 -11.47 -62.92 32.27
CA LYS A 716 -11.09 -63.46 33.59
C LYS A 716 -12.22 -64.24 34.28
N SER A 717 -13.48 -63.97 33.96
CA SER A 717 -14.65 -64.69 34.50
C SER A 717 -15.04 -65.94 33.68
N ARG A 718 -14.93 -65.90 32.35
CA ARG A 718 -15.27 -67.04 31.46
C ARG A 718 -14.34 -68.26 31.62
N SER A 719 -13.11 -68.07 32.12
CA SER A 719 -12.09 -69.13 32.26
C SER A 719 -12.27 -70.08 33.46
N LYS A 720 -13.27 -69.86 34.33
CA LYS A 720 -13.48 -70.66 35.58
C LYS A 720 -14.62 -71.69 35.55
N LYS A 721 -15.27 -71.96 34.41
CA LYS A 721 -16.41 -72.90 34.32
C LYS A 721 -16.35 -73.90 33.16
N LYS A 722 -15.56 -74.98 33.30
CA LYS A 722 -15.84 -76.33 32.74
C LYS A 722 -14.79 -77.35 33.21
N LYS A 723 -15.20 -78.37 33.98
CA LYS A 723 -14.33 -79.48 34.40
C LYS A 723 -15.16 -80.73 34.74
N ASN A 724 -15.20 -81.72 33.84
CA ASN A 724 -15.17 -83.17 34.13
C ASN A 724 -15.50 -84.04 32.90
N ASN A 725 -14.95 -85.26 32.90
CA ASN A 725 -15.25 -86.44 32.07
C ASN A 725 -14.86 -86.41 30.56
N LYS A 726 -14.29 -87.48 29.95
CA LYS A 726 -13.60 -88.68 30.50
C LYS A 726 -12.84 -89.48 29.40
N ARG A 727 -11.58 -89.90 29.68
CA ARG A 727 -10.78 -91.02 29.10
C ARG A 727 -10.23 -91.01 27.64
N ASN A 728 -8.89 -91.15 27.55
CA ASN A 728 -8.08 -92.16 26.78
C ASN A 728 -8.10 -92.20 25.23
N SER A 729 -7.01 -92.51 24.49
CA SER A 729 -5.57 -92.75 24.84
C SER A 729 -4.63 -92.85 23.60
N THR A 730 -3.35 -92.43 23.73
CA THR A 730 -2.12 -92.81 22.93
C THR A 730 -2.02 -92.42 21.43
N SER A 731 -0.85 -92.29 20.77
CA SER A 731 0.59 -92.53 21.11
C SER A 731 1.64 -91.87 20.14
N LEU A 732 2.82 -91.49 20.66
CA LEU A 732 4.19 -91.43 20.03
C LEU A 732 4.51 -90.36 18.91
N SER A 733 5.75 -89.84 18.67
CA SER A 733 6.98 -89.68 19.52
C SER A 733 8.21 -88.92 18.88
N THR A 734 8.80 -87.92 19.58
CA THR A 734 10.27 -87.71 19.90
C THR A 734 11.33 -87.25 18.82
N PRO A 735 12.60 -86.85 19.16
CA PRO A 735 13.09 -85.81 20.14
C PRO A 735 14.48 -85.07 19.84
N LEU A 736 14.97 -84.25 20.81
CA LEU A 736 16.40 -83.78 21.05
C LEU A 736 17.01 -82.70 20.08
N ASP A 737 18.12 -81.94 20.30
CA ASP A 737 19.07 -81.50 21.39
C ASP A 737 19.99 -80.32 20.83
N LYS A 738 20.89 -79.50 21.47
CA LYS A 738 21.32 -79.16 22.86
C LYS A 738 22.12 -77.79 22.98
N THR A 739 22.87 -77.62 24.09
CA THR A 739 23.71 -76.54 24.74
C THR A 739 25.13 -76.23 24.12
N VAL A 740 25.99 -75.21 24.42
CA VAL A 740 26.09 -73.94 25.26
C VAL A 740 27.44 -73.15 24.91
N GLU A 741 27.84 -72.10 25.68
CA GLU A 741 29.07 -71.22 25.66
C GLU A 741 28.94 -69.90 24.82
N HIS A 742 29.12 -68.65 25.30
CA HIS A 742 30.21 -67.89 25.98
C HIS A 742 31.36 -67.41 25.01
N GLU A 743 31.87 -66.15 24.92
CA GLU A 743 31.56 -64.80 25.49
C GLU A 743 32.24 -63.63 24.64
N PRO A 744 32.33 -62.30 25.00
CA PRO A 744 32.34 -61.17 24.01
C PRO A 744 33.58 -60.22 23.92
N SER A 745 33.72 -59.45 22.80
CA SER A 745 34.19 -58.02 22.75
C SER A 745 34.31 -57.43 21.32
N VAL A 746 33.95 -56.14 21.14
CA VAL A 746 34.62 -55.04 20.33
C VAL A 746 35.15 -55.39 18.91
N ASP A 747 34.82 -54.71 17.81
CA ASP A 747 34.92 -53.24 17.57
C ASP A 747 33.96 -52.68 16.46
N LEU A 748 34.09 -51.37 16.13
CA LEU A 748 33.20 -50.56 15.27
C LEU A 748 33.52 -50.59 13.75
N GLU A 749 32.47 -50.54 12.90
CA GLU A 749 32.19 -49.50 11.88
C GLU A 749 30.87 -49.84 11.11
N PRO A 750 30.03 -48.86 10.69
CA PRO A 750 28.69 -49.13 10.15
C PRO A 750 28.59 -49.12 8.61
N GLY A 751 28.08 -50.20 8.00
CA GLY A 751 27.88 -50.33 6.54
C GLY A 751 26.45 -50.68 6.11
N VAL A 752 25.82 -49.75 5.40
CA VAL A 752 24.66 -49.81 4.47
C VAL A 752 23.80 -51.09 4.37
N THR A 753 22.47 -50.89 4.33
CA THR A 753 21.39 -51.63 3.58
C THR A 753 20.24 -52.16 4.47
N SER A 754 19.02 -51.93 4.00
CA SER A 754 17.72 -52.21 4.66
C SER A 754 17.35 -53.70 4.76
N PRO A 755 16.28 -54.02 5.50
CA PRO A 755 15.15 -54.65 4.79
C PRO A 755 13.76 -54.08 5.14
N SER A 756 12.78 -54.42 4.29
CA SER A 756 11.41 -53.89 4.25
C SER A 756 10.39 -54.62 5.13
N LEU A 757 9.29 -53.93 5.46
CA LEU A 757 8.05 -54.50 6.02
C LEU A 757 6.82 -53.92 5.29
N LYS A 758 5.69 -54.64 5.33
CA LYS A 758 4.52 -54.43 4.44
C LYS A 758 3.26 -54.01 5.21
N ILE A 759 2.52 -53.04 4.66
CA ILE A 759 1.10 -52.78 4.95
C ILE A 759 0.45 -52.50 3.57
N VAL A 760 -0.14 -53.52 2.93
CA VAL A 760 -1.59 -53.78 2.84
C VAL A 760 -2.34 -52.77 1.96
N LYS A 761 -2.89 -53.27 0.84
CA LYS A 761 -3.94 -52.62 0.04
C LYS A 761 -5.31 -52.90 0.66
N GLU A 762 -6.26 -52.00 0.46
CA GLU A 762 -7.68 -52.34 0.41
C GLU A 762 -8.38 -51.43 -0.63
N ASP A 763 -9.23 -52.02 -1.47
CA ASP A 763 -9.80 -51.38 -2.66
C ASP A 763 -11.22 -50.83 -2.42
N PHE A 764 -11.59 -49.72 -3.07
CA PHE A 764 -12.99 -49.34 -3.33
C PHE A 764 -13.13 -48.75 -4.74
N MET A 765 -14.25 -49.04 -5.40
CA MET A 765 -14.44 -48.91 -6.86
C MET A 765 -15.46 -47.82 -7.23
N GLU A 766 -15.22 -47.14 -8.37
CA GLU A 766 -16.17 -46.77 -9.47
C GLU A 766 -17.56 -46.10 -9.16
N PRO A 767 -18.28 -45.53 -10.16
CA PRO A 767 -18.09 -45.60 -11.62
C PRO A 767 -18.07 -44.25 -12.38
N GLU A 768 -17.78 -44.35 -13.69
CA GLU A 768 -18.16 -43.37 -14.73
C GLU A 768 -19.70 -43.32 -14.90
N ASP A 769 -20.27 -42.25 -15.51
CA ASP A 769 -20.88 -42.38 -16.87
C ASP A 769 -21.39 -41.06 -17.52
N THR A 770 -21.24 -40.99 -18.85
CA THR A 770 -22.08 -40.37 -19.89
C THR A 770 -22.67 -38.94 -19.78
N ARG A 771 -22.05 -38.04 -20.56
CA ARG A 771 -22.61 -37.08 -21.58
C ARG A 771 -24.02 -36.48 -21.39
N ALA A 772 -24.11 -35.15 -21.48
CA ALA A 772 -24.58 -34.41 -22.68
C ALA A 772 -24.69 -32.89 -22.39
N GLY A 773 -24.63 -32.05 -23.41
CA GLY A 773 -24.81 -30.60 -23.27
C GLY A 773 -25.48 -29.98 -24.50
N GLU A 774 -25.94 -28.74 -24.40
CA GLU A 774 -26.63 -28.06 -25.50
C GLU A 774 -26.34 -26.54 -25.53
N ARG A 775 -26.08 -26.01 -26.73
CA ARG A 775 -26.04 -24.56 -27.00
C ARG A 775 -27.40 -24.13 -27.54
N GLY A 776 -28.04 -23.12 -26.95
CA GLY A 776 -29.33 -22.60 -27.40
C GLY A 776 -29.35 -21.08 -27.54
N ARG A 777 -29.17 -20.57 -28.77
CA ARG A 777 -29.41 -19.17 -29.15
C ARG A 777 -30.62 -19.15 -30.09
N LEU A 778 -31.60 -18.27 -29.88
CA LEU A 778 -32.31 -17.53 -30.93
C LEU A 778 -33.36 -16.53 -30.40
N GLU A 779 -33.50 -15.46 -31.19
CA GLU A 779 -34.31 -14.25 -31.02
C GLU A 779 -35.81 -14.42 -31.40
N ILE A 780 -36.59 -13.32 -31.35
CA ILE A 780 -37.87 -13.06 -32.10
C ILE A 780 -39.16 -13.73 -31.53
N SER A 781 -40.33 -13.08 -31.39
CA SER A 781 -40.72 -11.64 -31.40
C SER A 781 -42.19 -11.43 -30.92
N SER A 782 -42.58 -10.17 -30.60
CA SER A 782 -43.89 -9.50 -30.88
C SER A 782 -45.23 -10.29 -30.74
N ASN A 783 -46.24 -9.91 -29.94
CA ASN A 783 -47.21 -8.79 -30.10
C ASN A 783 -48.44 -9.09 -29.17
N THR A 784 -49.44 -8.24 -28.85
CA THR A 784 -49.84 -6.86 -29.26
C THR A 784 -50.75 -6.18 -28.21
N ASP A 785 -51.02 -4.87 -28.42
CA ASP A 785 -52.32 -4.15 -28.30
C ASP A 785 -52.84 -3.45 -27.01
N ASN A 786 -53.11 -2.14 -27.21
CA ASN A 786 -54.25 -1.30 -26.77
C ASN A 786 -54.32 -0.75 -25.32
N GLN A 787 -54.65 0.54 -25.08
CA GLN A 787 -54.75 1.74 -25.95
C GLN A 787 -54.85 3.03 -25.07
N GLU A 788 -54.52 4.22 -25.63
CA GLU A 788 -55.09 5.60 -25.47
C GLU A 788 -55.64 6.13 -24.10
N GLU A 789 -55.71 7.42 -23.74
CA GLU A 789 -55.41 8.76 -24.31
C GLU A 789 -55.13 9.73 -23.11
N ALA A 790 -54.08 10.56 -23.05
CA ALA A 790 -53.89 11.93 -23.57
C ALA A 790 -54.37 13.13 -22.68
N THR A 791 -53.73 14.31 -22.88
CA THR A 791 -54.04 15.68 -22.37
C THR A 791 -53.75 16.05 -20.88
N LYS A 792 -53.36 17.29 -20.48
CA LYS A 792 -52.57 18.40 -21.12
C LYS A 792 -52.22 19.53 -20.08
N PHE A 793 -51.24 20.38 -20.43
CA PHE A 793 -50.95 21.76 -19.93
C PHE A 793 -50.28 22.07 -18.56
N ASP A 794 -49.04 22.58 -18.68
CA ASP A 794 -48.38 23.77 -18.10
C ASP A 794 -48.20 24.08 -16.58
N PRO A 795 -47.10 24.81 -16.21
CA PRO A 795 -46.72 25.13 -14.82
C PRO A 795 -46.91 26.61 -14.43
N ASP A 796 -46.81 26.94 -13.12
CA ASP A 796 -45.81 27.92 -12.60
C ASP A 796 -45.71 27.95 -11.05
N MET A 797 -44.64 28.61 -10.57
CA MET A 797 -44.41 29.29 -9.28
C MET A 797 -44.42 28.57 -7.90
N GLN A 798 -43.20 28.35 -7.41
CA GLN A 798 -42.62 28.87 -6.14
C GLN A 798 -43.05 28.37 -4.73
N ASN A 799 -42.01 28.31 -3.87
CA ASN A 799 -41.97 28.40 -2.39
C ASN A 799 -42.11 27.11 -1.53
N MET A 800 -40.97 26.75 -0.93
CA MET A 800 -40.76 25.87 0.24
C MET A 800 -41.16 26.57 1.57
N PRO A 801 -41.10 25.90 2.75
CA PRO A 801 -41.18 24.44 3.04
C PRO A 801 -42.14 24.10 4.21
N ARG A 802 -42.36 22.79 4.52
CA ARG A 802 -41.96 22.13 5.79
C ARG A 802 -42.49 20.67 5.89
N GLU A 803 -41.89 19.88 6.78
CA GLU A 803 -42.34 18.56 7.29
C GLU A 803 -43.88 18.53 7.57
N ASP A 804 -44.63 17.43 7.37
CA ASP A 804 -44.39 16.09 7.94
C ASP A 804 -45.22 14.92 7.32
N SER A 805 -44.71 13.68 7.43
CA SER A 805 -45.41 12.38 7.56
C SER A 805 -46.46 11.81 6.57
N LEU A 806 -46.12 10.63 5.99
CA LEU A 806 -46.99 9.46 5.62
C LEU A 806 -47.98 9.60 4.43
N SER A 807 -48.25 8.59 3.58
CA SER A 807 -47.70 7.21 3.41
C SER A 807 -47.97 6.67 1.98
N GLU A 808 -47.43 5.48 1.67
CA GLU A 808 -47.83 4.57 0.57
C GLU A 808 -47.73 5.05 -0.90
N HIS A 809 -46.57 4.82 -1.52
CA HIS A 809 -46.48 4.07 -2.79
C HIS A 809 -45.06 3.52 -2.97
N MET A 810 -44.91 2.19 -2.98
CA MET A 810 -43.66 1.49 -3.31
C MET A 810 -43.61 1.14 -4.81
N GLU A 811 -42.47 0.60 -5.25
CA GLU A 811 -42.20 0.05 -6.59
C GLU A 811 -42.00 1.06 -7.75
N SER A 812 -40.72 1.39 -8.02
CA SER A 812 -40.16 1.73 -9.35
C SER A 812 -38.71 2.27 -9.27
N ALA A 813 -38.32 2.90 -8.15
CA ALA A 813 -37.06 3.64 -8.02
C ALA A 813 -35.75 2.81 -8.07
N SER A 814 -35.81 1.48 -8.02
CA SER A 814 -34.62 0.61 -8.07
C SER A 814 -33.94 0.55 -9.44
N GLY A 815 -34.71 0.74 -10.52
CA GLY A 815 -34.22 0.63 -11.90
C GLY A 815 -33.19 1.71 -12.26
N GLU A 816 -33.52 2.99 -12.08
CA GLU A 816 -32.60 4.10 -12.40
C GLU A 816 -31.35 4.13 -11.50
N ALA A 817 -31.50 3.76 -10.23
CA ALA A 817 -30.36 3.67 -9.31
C ALA A 817 -29.37 2.59 -9.78
N SER A 818 -29.88 1.40 -10.13
CA SER A 818 -29.08 0.31 -10.69
C SER A 818 -28.43 0.72 -12.03
N ALA A 819 -29.18 1.32 -12.95
CA ALA A 819 -28.67 1.76 -14.26
C ALA A 819 -27.55 2.81 -14.13
N ARG A 820 -27.70 3.81 -13.23
CA ARG A 820 -26.66 4.83 -13.00
C ARG A 820 -25.45 4.28 -12.23
N TYR A 821 -25.66 3.35 -11.29
CA TYR A 821 -24.57 2.70 -10.57
C TYR A 821 -23.76 1.79 -11.50
N ASN A 822 -24.44 1.00 -12.34
CA ASN A 822 -23.82 0.15 -13.35
C ASN A 822 -23.12 0.97 -14.44
N SER A 823 -23.70 2.07 -14.93
CA SER A 823 -23.01 2.94 -15.91
C SER A 823 -21.76 3.62 -15.31
N ALA A 824 -21.78 3.98 -14.02
CA ALA A 824 -20.61 4.50 -13.33
C ALA A 824 -19.54 3.41 -13.09
N LEU A 825 -19.96 2.19 -12.75
CA LEU A 825 -19.09 1.02 -12.65
C LEU A 825 -18.48 0.66 -14.00
N ASP A 826 -19.26 0.60 -15.07
CA ASP A 826 -18.82 0.21 -16.41
C ASP A 826 -17.82 1.21 -17.01
N MET A 827 -18.04 2.53 -16.85
CA MET A 827 -17.01 3.53 -17.20
C MET A 827 -15.77 3.46 -16.31
N THR A 828 -15.90 3.04 -15.05
CA THR A 828 -14.74 2.91 -14.14
C THR A 828 -13.97 1.63 -14.43
N LEU A 829 -14.66 0.51 -14.69
CA LEU A 829 -14.10 -0.77 -15.12
C LEU A 829 -13.43 -0.63 -16.48
N LYS A 830 -14.00 0.12 -17.43
CA LYS A 830 -13.38 0.37 -18.73
C LYS A 830 -12.11 1.22 -18.62
N LEU A 831 -12.13 2.29 -17.82
CA LEU A 831 -10.91 3.03 -17.48
C LEU A 831 -9.88 2.17 -16.74
N ILE A 832 -10.31 1.24 -15.87
CA ILE A 832 -9.43 0.27 -15.21
C ILE A 832 -8.87 -0.73 -16.22
N LEU A 833 -9.65 -1.23 -17.19
CA LEU A 833 -9.19 -2.13 -18.26
C LEU A 833 -8.21 -1.42 -19.21
N ASP A 834 -8.50 -0.19 -19.62
CA ASP A 834 -7.62 0.61 -20.48
C ASP A 834 -6.27 0.88 -19.75
N LEU A 835 -6.32 1.18 -18.45
CA LEU A 835 -5.13 1.35 -17.61
C LEU A 835 -4.41 0.02 -17.32
N PHE A 836 -5.15 -1.08 -17.15
CA PHE A 836 -4.60 -2.45 -17.05
C PHE A 836 -3.84 -2.80 -18.32
N THR A 837 -4.41 -2.55 -19.49
CA THR A 837 -3.81 -2.85 -20.79
C THR A 837 -2.50 -2.07 -20.98
N PHE A 838 -2.48 -0.80 -20.52
CA PHE A 838 -1.28 0.02 -20.52
C PHE A 838 -0.21 -0.47 -19.53
N LEU A 839 -0.58 -0.78 -18.28
CA LEU A 839 0.34 -1.30 -17.26
C LEU A 839 0.86 -2.70 -17.60
N PHE A 840 0.02 -3.55 -18.17
CA PHE A 840 0.37 -4.90 -18.65
C PHE A 840 1.42 -4.86 -19.76
N SER A 841 1.39 -3.83 -20.61
CA SER A 841 2.44 -3.58 -21.61
C SER A 841 3.82 -3.34 -20.99
N LEU A 842 3.91 -2.77 -19.78
CA LEU A 842 5.18 -2.68 -19.03
C LEU A 842 5.50 -4.01 -18.33
N ILE A 843 4.55 -4.54 -17.56
CA ILE A 843 4.68 -5.74 -16.69
C ILE A 843 5.01 -7.03 -17.50
N SER A 844 4.68 -7.07 -18.79
CA SER A 844 5.03 -8.18 -19.68
C SER A 844 6.53 -8.47 -19.75
N SER A 845 7.40 -7.45 -19.72
CA SER A 845 8.85 -7.61 -19.99
C SER A 845 9.52 -8.65 -19.07
N GLN A 846 9.29 -8.53 -17.75
CA GLN A 846 9.84 -9.44 -16.73
C GLN A 846 9.33 -10.87 -16.90
N LYS A 847 8.01 -11.03 -17.05
CA LYS A 847 7.33 -12.34 -17.10
C LYS A 847 7.83 -13.19 -18.26
N HIS A 848 7.99 -12.59 -19.45
CA HIS A 848 8.52 -13.26 -20.63
C HIS A 848 9.95 -13.75 -20.38
N VAL A 849 10.81 -12.87 -19.87
CA VAL A 849 12.26 -13.06 -19.70
C VAL A 849 12.59 -14.10 -18.63
N VAL A 850 11.88 -14.08 -17.49
CA VAL A 850 12.02 -15.11 -16.46
C VAL A 850 11.61 -16.47 -17.00
N LEU A 851 10.52 -16.56 -17.78
CA LEU A 851 10.12 -17.83 -18.40
C LEU A 851 11.16 -18.33 -19.42
N GLN A 852 11.74 -17.44 -20.24
CA GLN A 852 12.82 -17.80 -21.17
C GLN A 852 14.06 -18.33 -20.42
N ALA A 853 14.43 -17.72 -19.29
CA ALA A 853 15.56 -18.17 -18.48
C ALA A 853 15.32 -19.57 -17.88
N LEU A 854 14.11 -19.85 -17.41
CA LEU A 854 13.70 -21.18 -16.91
C LEU A 854 13.64 -22.23 -18.02
N LEU A 855 13.10 -21.87 -19.20
CA LEU A 855 12.99 -22.76 -20.37
C LEU A 855 14.34 -23.15 -20.99
N ASN A 856 15.45 -22.47 -20.69
CA ASN A 856 16.78 -22.89 -21.17
C ASN A 856 17.53 -23.84 -20.20
N ILE A 857 16.87 -24.31 -19.13
CA ILE A 857 17.46 -25.24 -18.16
C ILE A 857 17.20 -26.70 -18.58
N LYS A 858 18.28 -27.47 -18.85
CA LYS A 858 18.18 -28.85 -19.35
C LYS A 858 17.52 -29.80 -18.35
N ILE A 859 17.91 -29.70 -17.07
CA ILE A 859 17.37 -30.53 -15.99
C ILE A 859 15.84 -30.36 -15.87
N LEU A 860 15.31 -29.15 -16.10
CA LEU A 860 13.85 -28.93 -16.13
C LEU A 860 13.20 -29.68 -17.31
N LYS A 861 13.80 -29.64 -18.49
CA LYS A 861 13.30 -30.37 -19.67
C LYS A 861 13.35 -31.89 -19.47
N GLU A 862 14.46 -32.42 -19.00
CA GLU A 862 14.63 -33.86 -18.70
C GLU A 862 13.64 -34.33 -17.63
N TYR A 863 13.47 -33.53 -16.56
CA TYR A 863 12.48 -33.81 -15.52
C TYR A 863 11.05 -33.86 -16.09
N LEU A 864 10.66 -32.88 -16.91
CA LEU A 864 9.35 -32.87 -17.56
C LEU A 864 9.20 -34.07 -18.50
N MET A 865 10.19 -34.37 -19.36
CA MET A 865 10.19 -35.54 -20.26
C MET A 865 9.97 -36.87 -19.53
N HIS A 866 10.50 -37.04 -18.31
CA HIS A 866 10.39 -38.27 -17.54
C HIS A 866 9.19 -38.33 -16.57
N ASN A 867 8.50 -37.21 -16.31
CA ASN A 867 7.41 -37.15 -15.32
C ASN A 867 6.06 -36.65 -15.89
N MET A 868 6.02 -36.13 -17.13
CA MET A 868 4.79 -35.77 -17.85
C MET A 868 4.01 -37.02 -18.29
N GLN A 869 3.23 -37.60 -17.39
CA GLN A 869 2.05 -38.37 -17.79
C GLN A 869 0.94 -37.41 -18.27
N PRO A 870 0.07 -37.82 -19.21
CA PRO A 870 -1.12 -37.05 -19.54
C PRO A 870 -2.01 -36.92 -18.31
N PHE A 871 -2.37 -35.69 -17.94
CA PHE A 871 -3.26 -35.42 -16.82
C PHE A 871 -4.68 -35.93 -17.17
N GLN A 872 -5.05 -37.08 -16.61
CA GLN A 872 -6.42 -37.57 -16.65
C GLN A 872 -7.20 -37.01 -15.45
N ASP A 873 -8.31 -36.34 -15.78
CA ASP A 873 -9.43 -35.96 -14.93
C ASP A 873 -9.20 -34.87 -13.86
N HIS A 874 -10.16 -33.94 -13.79
CA HIS A 874 -10.39 -32.92 -12.74
C HIS A 874 -9.57 -31.61 -12.73
N LEU A 875 -9.03 -31.12 -13.86
CA LEU A 875 -8.55 -29.74 -13.97
C LEU A 875 -9.64 -28.79 -14.54
N GLU A 876 -10.46 -28.21 -13.67
CA GLU A 876 -11.38 -27.09 -13.98
C GLU A 876 -10.69 -25.71 -13.86
N GLU A 877 -9.42 -25.64 -13.46
CA GLU A 877 -8.69 -24.40 -13.20
C GLU A 877 -7.80 -24.01 -14.41
N PRO A 878 -7.81 -22.74 -14.86
CA PRO A 878 -7.18 -22.36 -16.14
C PRO A 878 -5.64 -22.34 -16.09
N VAL A 879 -5.04 -21.85 -14.99
CA VAL A 879 -3.57 -21.69 -14.89
C VAL A 879 -2.80 -23.02 -15.02
N PRO A 880 -3.17 -24.12 -14.32
CA PRO A 880 -2.50 -25.41 -14.52
C PRO A 880 -2.61 -25.93 -15.95
N SER A 881 -3.75 -25.72 -16.63
CA SER A 881 -3.97 -26.15 -18.01
C SER A 881 -3.03 -25.43 -18.98
N ALA A 882 -2.94 -24.09 -18.90
CA ALA A 882 -2.04 -23.33 -19.77
C ALA A 882 -0.55 -23.63 -19.50
N LEU A 883 -0.15 -23.80 -18.23
CA LEU A 883 1.20 -24.27 -17.87
C LEU A 883 1.50 -25.67 -18.45
N GLN A 884 0.54 -26.60 -18.37
CA GLN A 884 0.67 -27.93 -18.95
C GLN A 884 0.85 -27.87 -20.48
N THR A 885 0.10 -27.02 -21.17
CA THR A 885 0.23 -26.84 -22.63
C THR A 885 1.60 -26.25 -23.00
N LEU A 886 2.06 -25.23 -22.27
CA LEU A 886 3.37 -24.61 -22.48
C LEU A 886 4.53 -25.60 -22.22
N PHE A 887 4.45 -26.42 -21.17
CA PHE A 887 5.43 -27.48 -20.92
C PHE A 887 5.34 -28.65 -21.91
N THR A 888 4.15 -28.95 -22.44
CA THR A 888 4.00 -29.95 -23.51
C THR A 888 4.76 -29.51 -24.76
N ALA A 889 4.55 -28.26 -25.20
CA ALA A 889 5.28 -27.69 -26.35
C ALA A 889 6.79 -27.54 -26.11
N PHE A 890 7.20 -27.28 -24.87
CA PHE A 890 8.62 -27.25 -24.48
C PHE A 890 9.27 -28.63 -24.56
N VAL A 891 8.57 -29.67 -24.10
CA VAL A 891 9.01 -31.07 -24.17
C VAL A 891 9.10 -31.55 -25.62
N SER A 892 8.07 -31.30 -26.43
CA SER A 892 7.99 -31.75 -27.83
C SER A 892 8.88 -30.98 -28.83
N GLU A 893 9.50 -29.87 -28.39
CA GLU A 893 10.20 -28.86 -29.22
C GLU A 893 9.28 -27.94 -30.05
N ASP A 894 7.96 -28.12 -30.04
CA ASP A 894 7.00 -27.27 -30.77
C ASP A 894 7.07 -25.80 -30.34
N ILE A 895 7.54 -25.51 -29.12
CA ILE A 895 7.76 -24.13 -28.62
C ILE A 895 8.73 -23.31 -29.50
N LYS A 896 9.57 -23.98 -30.31
CA LYS A 896 10.51 -23.35 -31.26
C LYS A 896 9.87 -22.98 -32.60
N ILE A 897 8.61 -23.34 -32.83
CA ILE A 897 7.85 -22.92 -34.01
C ILE A 897 7.49 -21.44 -33.87
N GLU A 898 7.67 -20.67 -34.94
CA GLU A 898 7.40 -19.24 -34.98
C GLU A 898 5.94 -18.94 -34.57
N GLY A 899 5.77 -18.04 -33.60
CA GLY A 899 4.46 -17.71 -33.02
C GLY A 899 3.95 -18.65 -31.92
N VAL A 900 4.42 -19.90 -31.82
CA VAL A 900 3.87 -20.85 -30.83
C VAL A 900 4.22 -20.47 -29.39
N TYR A 901 5.47 -20.02 -29.14
CA TYR A 901 5.86 -19.50 -27.83
C TYR A 901 4.98 -18.32 -27.40
N SER A 902 4.75 -17.33 -28.27
CA SER A 902 3.95 -16.14 -27.95
C SER A 902 2.47 -16.44 -27.75
N CYS A 903 1.88 -17.38 -28.50
CA CYS A 903 0.51 -17.85 -28.25
C CYS A 903 0.39 -18.52 -26.87
N LEU A 904 1.21 -19.54 -26.59
CA LEU A 904 1.14 -20.28 -25.32
C LEU A 904 1.46 -19.41 -24.09
N LEU A 905 2.33 -18.41 -24.27
CA LEU A 905 2.60 -17.41 -23.24
C LEU A 905 1.40 -16.47 -23.03
N SER A 906 0.70 -16.09 -24.10
CA SER A 906 -0.53 -15.29 -24.01
C SER A 906 -1.65 -16.06 -23.31
N ASP A 907 -1.86 -17.33 -23.66
CA ASP A 907 -2.84 -18.21 -23.02
C ASP A 907 -2.55 -18.40 -21.51
N LEU A 908 -1.26 -18.49 -21.15
CA LEU A 908 -0.80 -18.55 -19.76
C LEU A 908 -1.03 -17.23 -19.01
N LEU A 909 -0.72 -16.10 -19.64
CA LEU A 909 -0.94 -14.78 -19.04
C LEU A 909 -2.44 -14.53 -18.80
N VAL A 910 -3.30 -14.80 -19.80
CA VAL A 910 -4.76 -14.67 -19.67
C VAL A 910 -5.30 -15.57 -18.55
N SER A 911 -4.86 -16.83 -18.48
CA SER A 911 -5.25 -17.75 -17.39
C SER A 911 -4.85 -17.20 -16.00
N VAL A 912 -3.67 -16.58 -15.91
CA VAL A 912 -3.14 -15.98 -14.68
C VAL A 912 -3.87 -14.67 -14.33
N GLU A 913 -4.29 -13.88 -15.32
CA GLU A 913 -5.14 -12.69 -15.15
C GLU A 913 -6.54 -13.05 -14.64
N GLU A 914 -7.19 -14.07 -15.22
CA GLU A 914 -8.49 -14.56 -14.74
C GLU A 914 -8.41 -15.00 -13.29
N MET A 915 -7.36 -15.73 -12.90
CA MET A 915 -7.16 -16.19 -11.52
C MET A 915 -6.84 -15.04 -10.54
N PHE A 916 -5.99 -14.08 -10.92
CA PHE A 916 -5.65 -12.93 -10.07
C PHE A 916 -6.75 -11.86 -10.01
N SER A 917 -7.75 -11.89 -10.89
CA SER A 917 -8.86 -10.92 -10.92
C SER A 917 -9.63 -10.79 -9.59
N MET A 918 -9.55 -11.80 -8.72
CA MET A 918 -10.15 -11.79 -7.38
C MET A 918 -9.20 -11.41 -6.22
N VAL A 919 -7.87 -11.37 -6.42
CA VAL A 919 -6.89 -11.25 -5.32
C VAL A 919 -5.65 -10.40 -5.67
N CYS A 920 -5.59 -9.19 -5.08
CA CYS A 920 -4.36 -8.44 -4.75
C CYS A 920 -3.34 -8.10 -5.87
N VAL A 921 -3.80 -7.67 -7.05
CA VAL A 921 -2.91 -7.30 -8.19
C VAL A 921 -1.96 -6.11 -7.90
N GLU A 922 -2.22 -5.27 -6.89
CA GLU A 922 -1.32 -4.15 -6.49
C GLU A 922 0.13 -4.58 -6.15
N LYS A 923 0.39 -5.87 -5.91
CA LYS A 923 1.75 -6.39 -5.70
C LYS A 923 2.57 -6.58 -6.99
N LEU A 924 1.94 -6.73 -8.15
CA LEU A 924 2.60 -7.20 -9.39
C LEU A 924 3.01 -6.09 -10.37
N SER A 925 2.82 -4.81 -10.02
CA SER A 925 3.17 -3.67 -10.89
C SER A 925 4.56 -3.08 -10.62
N ASP A 926 5.04 -3.16 -9.38
CA ASP A 926 6.36 -2.68 -8.95
C ASP A 926 7.31 -3.87 -8.62
N ALA A 927 6.88 -5.10 -8.90
CA ALA A 927 7.59 -6.33 -8.59
C ALA A 927 8.93 -6.42 -9.33
N ASP A 928 9.97 -6.95 -8.67
CA ASP A 928 11.23 -7.28 -9.33
C ASP A 928 11.20 -8.67 -9.99
N ALA A 929 12.24 -9.00 -10.75
CA ALA A 929 12.32 -10.30 -11.44
C ALA A 929 12.34 -11.50 -10.47
N ALA A 930 12.80 -11.33 -9.22
CA ALA A 930 12.85 -12.39 -8.22
C ALA A 930 11.48 -12.61 -7.56
N GLU A 931 10.70 -11.55 -7.31
CA GLU A 931 9.28 -11.68 -6.95
C GLU A 931 8.48 -12.42 -8.04
N VAL A 932 8.78 -12.16 -9.32
CA VAL A 932 8.18 -12.92 -10.45
C VAL A 932 8.59 -14.39 -10.42
N VAL A 933 9.85 -14.73 -10.09
CA VAL A 933 10.28 -16.13 -9.87
C VAL A 933 9.54 -16.78 -8.69
N VAL A 934 9.38 -16.08 -7.57
CA VAL A 934 8.66 -16.59 -6.40
C VAL A 934 7.19 -16.87 -6.75
N ALA A 935 6.51 -15.96 -7.44
CA ALA A 935 5.13 -16.18 -7.89
C ALA A 935 4.99 -17.40 -8.81
N ILE A 936 5.92 -17.59 -9.75
CA ILE A 936 5.96 -18.78 -10.63
C ILE A 936 6.16 -20.07 -9.79
N PHE A 937 7.02 -20.03 -8.77
CA PHE A 937 7.24 -21.17 -7.88
C PHE A 937 6.04 -21.46 -6.95
N GLU A 938 5.30 -20.44 -6.50
CA GLU A 938 4.04 -20.62 -5.77
C GLU A 938 2.98 -21.33 -6.64
N PHE A 939 2.83 -20.94 -7.91
CA PHE A 939 1.95 -21.65 -8.86
C PHE A 939 2.40 -23.09 -9.10
N TRP A 940 3.70 -23.35 -9.23
CA TRP A 940 4.23 -24.72 -9.36
C TRP A 940 4.18 -25.52 -8.03
N HIS A 941 3.97 -24.87 -6.89
CA HIS A 941 3.72 -25.54 -5.60
C HIS A 941 2.31 -26.15 -5.51
N CYS A 942 1.35 -25.61 -6.27
CA CYS A 942 0.03 -26.23 -6.45
C CYS A 942 0.09 -27.56 -7.22
N TRP A 943 1.19 -27.84 -7.94
CA TRP A 943 1.41 -29.10 -8.66
C TRP A 943 1.85 -30.23 -7.72
N LYS A 944 0.92 -30.69 -6.87
CA LYS A 944 1.07 -31.89 -6.05
C LYS A 944 0.42 -33.09 -6.74
N TYR A 945 1.24 -34.07 -7.14
CA TYR A 945 0.74 -35.43 -7.35
C TYR A 945 0.30 -36.01 -6.00
N ARG A 946 -0.73 -36.86 -5.97
CA ARG A 946 -1.19 -37.51 -4.72
C ARG A 946 -0.11 -38.33 -3.99
N GLU A 947 0.98 -38.67 -4.68
CA GLU A 947 2.05 -39.54 -4.16
C GLU A 947 3.47 -38.96 -4.35
N ARG A 948 3.64 -37.69 -4.77
CA ARG A 948 4.97 -37.09 -5.00
C ARG A 948 5.06 -35.62 -4.59
N GLU A 949 6.26 -35.21 -4.16
CA GLU A 949 6.66 -33.83 -3.94
C GLU A 949 6.43 -32.93 -5.18
N SER A 950 6.26 -31.62 -4.97
CA SER A 950 6.08 -30.67 -6.07
C SER A 950 7.33 -30.54 -6.94
N LEU A 951 7.17 -30.05 -8.17
CA LEU A 951 8.27 -29.79 -9.10
C LEU A 951 9.29 -28.81 -8.50
N VAL A 952 8.85 -27.77 -7.79
CA VAL A 952 9.72 -26.81 -7.08
C VAL A 952 10.46 -27.47 -5.92
N THR A 953 9.77 -28.32 -5.15
CA THR A 953 10.39 -29.10 -4.05
C THR A 953 11.49 -30.03 -4.56
N ARG A 954 11.31 -30.62 -5.75
CA ARG A 954 12.31 -31.54 -6.34
C ARG A 954 13.43 -30.86 -7.10
N LEU A 955 13.22 -29.68 -7.69
CA LEU A 955 14.19 -29.05 -8.59
C LEU A 955 14.88 -27.79 -8.04
N PHE A 956 14.20 -26.98 -7.22
CA PHE A 956 14.67 -25.63 -6.82
C PHE A 956 14.80 -25.42 -5.31
N THR A 957 14.16 -26.25 -4.49
CA THR A 957 14.16 -26.07 -3.03
C THR A 957 15.49 -26.48 -2.41
N LEU A 958 16.20 -25.49 -1.87
CA LEU A 958 17.32 -25.64 -0.97
C LEU A 958 16.78 -25.94 0.44
N GLU A 959 17.30 -26.99 1.08
CA GLU A 959 17.01 -27.32 2.48
C GLU A 959 18.27 -27.05 3.31
N GLU A 960 18.27 -25.97 4.10
CA GLU A 960 19.42 -25.55 4.91
C GLU A 960 19.13 -25.48 6.41
N ASN A 961 20.16 -25.75 7.20
CA ASN A 961 20.15 -25.83 8.65
C ASN A 961 21.21 -24.88 9.21
N GLU A 962 20.76 -23.83 9.89
CA GLU A 962 21.64 -22.91 10.58
C GLU A 962 22.13 -23.52 11.90
N ARG A 963 23.45 -23.51 12.15
CA ARG A 963 24.04 -23.92 13.42
C ARG A 963 24.96 -22.84 13.97
N MET A 964 24.88 -22.60 15.27
CA MET A 964 25.84 -21.77 15.99
C MET A 964 26.36 -22.51 17.23
N SER A 965 27.63 -22.32 17.56
CA SER A 965 28.26 -22.90 18.75
C SER A 965 28.89 -21.78 19.54
N CYS A 966 28.30 -21.39 20.67
CA CYS A 966 28.71 -20.17 21.35
C CYS A 966 30.13 -20.28 21.93
N ILE A 967 31.01 -19.36 21.51
CA ILE A 967 32.44 -19.35 21.90
C ILE A 967 32.61 -19.14 23.41
N LYS A 968 31.64 -18.53 24.10
CA LYS A 968 31.70 -18.25 25.55
C LYS A 968 31.09 -19.34 26.43
N CYS A 969 29.89 -19.85 26.12
CA CYS A 969 29.21 -20.84 26.97
C CYS A 969 29.11 -22.25 26.37
N ARG A 970 29.60 -22.47 25.15
CA ARG A 970 29.53 -23.74 24.39
C ARG A 970 28.11 -24.25 24.08
N SER A 971 27.06 -23.48 24.39
CA SER A 971 25.68 -23.79 23.98
C SER A 971 25.58 -23.88 22.45
N ARG A 972 24.80 -24.86 22.00
CA ARG A 972 24.49 -25.16 20.60
C ARG A 972 22.96 -25.28 20.49
N PRO A 973 22.23 -24.16 20.36
CA PRO A 973 20.80 -24.21 20.08
C PRO A 973 20.55 -24.90 18.74
N ASN A 974 19.53 -25.76 18.69
CA ASN A 974 18.99 -26.26 17.43
C ASN A 974 18.03 -25.20 16.88
N TYR A 975 18.32 -24.69 15.69
CA TYR A 975 17.37 -23.92 14.89
C TYR A 975 16.61 -24.87 13.96
N PRO A 976 15.36 -24.54 13.58
CA PRO A 976 14.63 -25.33 12.59
C PRO A 976 15.29 -25.27 11.21
N GLU A 977 15.06 -26.32 10.43
CA GLU A 977 15.44 -26.39 9.02
C GLU A 977 14.65 -25.35 8.21
N GLN A 978 15.34 -24.59 7.37
CA GLN A 978 14.77 -23.54 6.52
C GLN A 978 14.74 -24.03 5.07
N ARG A 979 13.61 -23.82 4.41
CA ARG A 979 13.42 -24.07 2.98
C ARG A 979 13.45 -22.75 2.23
N SER A 980 14.30 -22.67 1.20
CA SER A 980 14.42 -21.50 0.33
C SER A 980 14.59 -21.93 -1.13
N HIS A 981 14.45 -21.00 -2.08
CA HIS A 981 14.55 -21.29 -3.52
C HIS A 981 15.90 -20.87 -4.14
N GLY A 982 16.87 -20.47 -3.31
CA GLY A 982 18.14 -19.89 -3.72
C GLY A 982 18.76 -19.01 -2.63
N ILE A 983 19.80 -18.28 -2.97
CA ILE A 983 20.45 -17.29 -2.09
C ILE A 983 20.35 -15.87 -2.65
N VAL A 984 20.24 -14.88 -1.76
CA VAL A 984 20.20 -13.45 -2.11
C VAL A 984 21.50 -12.79 -1.64
N VAL A 985 22.14 -11.97 -2.50
CA VAL A 985 23.41 -11.30 -2.21
C VAL A 985 23.47 -9.91 -2.86
N ALA A 986 23.95 -8.90 -2.14
CA ALA A 986 24.16 -7.56 -2.70
C ALA A 986 25.29 -7.54 -3.75
N ALA A 987 25.02 -6.92 -4.90
CA ALA A 987 25.90 -6.86 -6.07
C ALA A 987 27.21 -6.08 -5.79
N ASP A 988 27.11 -4.99 -5.02
CA ASP A 988 28.25 -4.18 -4.61
C ASP A 988 29.25 -4.97 -3.74
N SER A 989 28.73 -5.75 -2.80
CA SER A 989 29.51 -6.58 -1.87
C SER A 989 30.32 -7.66 -2.59
N ILE A 990 29.80 -8.18 -3.71
CA ILE A 990 30.53 -9.14 -4.56
C ILE A 990 31.72 -8.46 -5.23
N ARG A 991 31.50 -7.28 -5.83
CA ARG A 991 32.55 -6.47 -6.45
C ARG A 991 33.60 -6.05 -5.42
N ASP A 992 33.19 -5.47 -4.31
CA ASP A 992 34.08 -4.86 -3.33
C ASP A 992 34.95 -5.92 -2.63
N LEU A 993 34.42 -7.11 -2.32
CA LEU A 993 35.21 -8.24 -1.86
C LEU A 993 36.17 -8.77 -2.95
N LYS A 994 35.77 -8.81 -4.22
CA LYS A 994 36.68 -9.16 -5.35
C LYS A 994 37.81 -8.12 -5.49
N CYS A 995 37.51 -6.84 -5.34
CA CYS A 995 38.49 -5.75 -5.41
C CYS A 995 39.45 -5.73 -4.21
N ALA A 996 38.95 -5.98 -2.99
CA ALA A 996 39.76 -5.97 -1.78
C ALA A 996 40.64 -7.23 -1.61
N LEU A 997 40.15 -8.40 -2.04
CA LEU A 997 40.82 -9.69 -1.82
C LEU A 997 41.38 -10.32 -3.12
N GLY A 998 41.12 -9.72 -4.27
CA GLY A 998 41.77 -9.97 -5.55
C GLY A 998 41.47 -11.33 -6.17
N ASN A 999 42.24 -12.35 -5.77
CA ASN A 999 42.22 -13.70 -6.35
C ASN A 999 41.17 -14.63 -5.70
N MET A 1000 40.30 -14.10 -4.84
CA MET A 1000 39.25 -14.87 -4.16
C MET A 1000 38.19 -15.34 -5.17
N LYS A 1001 37.77 -16.61 -5.10
CA LYS A 1001 36.74 -17.14 -6.00
C LYS A 1001 35.36 -16.58 -5.65
N PHE A 1002 34.46 -16.57 -6.63
CA PHE A 1002 33.07 -16.18 -6.44
C PHE A 1002 32.40 -16.96 -5.30
N VAL A 1003 32.59 -18.28 -5.23
CA VAL A 1003 32.02 -19.09 -4.13
C VAL A 1003 32.63 -18.79 -2.76
N ASP A 1004 33.87 -18.30 -2.69
CA ASP A 1004 34.48 -17.84 -1.44
C ASP A 1004 33.92 -16.48 -1.02
N ILE A 1005 33.57 -15.61 -1.98
CA ILE A 1005 32.85 -14.34 -1.74
C ILE A 1005 31.46 -14.63 -1.17
N LEU A 1006 30.70 -15.55 -1.79
CA LEU A 1006 29.41 -16.02 -1.26
C LEU A 1006 29.52 -16.59 0.17
N LYS A 1007 30.65 -17.22 0.51
CA LYS A 1007 30.91 -17.70 1.87
C LYS A 1007 31.21 -16.56 2.85
N VAL A 1008 32.01 -15.58 2.44
CA VAL A 1008 32.39 -14.43 3.29
C VAL A 1008 31.19 -13.53 3.58
N THR A 1009 30.32 -13.25 2.60
CA THR A 1009 29.08 -12.47 2.85
C THR A 1009 28.16 -13.18 3.85
N ARG A 1010 27.97 -14.49 3.74
CA ARG A 1010 27.19 -15.26 4.73
C ARG A 1010 27.85 -15.29 6.12
N MET A 1011 29.18 -15.28 6.23
CA MET A 1011 29.89 -15.16 7.51
C MET A 1011 29.72 -13.80 8.21
N GLU A 1012 29.19 -12.78 7.53
CA GLU A 1012 28.83 -11.53 8.18
C GLU A 1012 27.61 -11.67 9.09
N TYR A 1013 26.72 -12.63 8.79
CA TYR A 1013 25.54 -12.96 9.59
C TYR A 1013 25.94 -13.61 10.92
N LYS A 1014 25.46 -13.04 12.02
CA LYS A 1014 25.93 -13.34 13.38
C LYS A 1014 24.77 -13.36 14.37
N MET A 1015 24.50 -14.52 14.96
CA MET A 1015 23.47 -14.67 15.99
C MET A 1015 24.00 -14.35 17.39
N LEU A 1016 23.15 -13.74 18.21
CA LEU A 1016 23.33 -13.69 19.65
C LEU A 1016 23.05 -15.07 20.25
N CYS A 1017 23.88 -15.51 21.19
CA CYS A 1017 23.61 -16.71 21.98
C CYS A 1017 22.43 -16.44 22.92
N ASP A 1018 21.24 -16.89 22.51
CA ASP A 1018 19.95 -16.57 23.13
C ASP A 1018 19.94 -16.78 24.65
N THR A 1019 19.51 -15.75 25.38
CA THR A 1019 19.43 -15.78 26.85
C THR A 1019 18.18 -16.50 27.38
N ARG A 1020 17.14 -16.71 26.56
CA ARG A 1020 15.91 -17.41 26.99
C ARG A 1020 16.16 -18.91 27.17
N SER A 1021 16.92 -19.52 26.27
CA SER A 1021 17.42 -20.91 26.34
C SER A 1021 18.68 -21.09 27.22
N GLY A 1022 18.98 -20.14 28.12
CA GLY A 1022 20.11 -20.22 29.05
C GLY A 1022 21.48 -19.87 28.45
N GLY A 1023 21.51 -19.31 27.23
CA GLY A 1023 22.71 -18.77 26.61
C GLY A 1023 23.20 -17.45 27.22
N CYS A 1024 24.31 -16.94 26.71
CA CYS A 1024 25.12 -15.94 27.40
C CYS A 1024 25.16 -14.54 26.74
N GLY A 1025 24.27 -14.28 25.78
CA GLY A 1025 24.12 -12.99 25.08
C GLY A 1025 25.27 -12.61 24.14
N ARG A 1026 26.30 -13.45 23.98
CA ARG A 1026 27.45 -13.15 23.09
C ARG A 1026 27.10 -13.44 21.63
N THR A 1027 27.45 -12.51 20.74
CA THR A 1027 27.45 -12.66 19.27
C THR A 1027 28.44 -13.75 18.80
N ASN A 1028 28.03 -14.64 17.89
CA ASN A 1028 28.90 -15.65 17.25
C ASN A 1028 28.53 -15.80 15.76
N ILE A 1029 29.43 -16.41 14.98
CA ILE A 1029 29.22 -16.71 13.55
C ILE A 1029 28.22 -17.87 13.39
N VAL A 1030 27.42 -17.83 12.32
CA VAL A 1030 26.52 -18.92 11.91
C VAL A 1030 27.20 -19.82 10.88
N HIS A 1031 26.99 -21.13 11.00
CA HIS A 1031 27.39 -22.14 10.03
C HIS A 1031 26.16 -22.63 9.28
N HIS A 1032 26.24 -22.69 7.95
CA HIS A 1032 25.16 -23.17 7.09
C HIS A 1032 25.43 -24.59 6.63
N ILE A 1033 24.59 -25.53 7.06
CA ILE A 1033 24.64 -26.94 6.66
C ILE A 1033 23.48 -27.20 5.69
N ILE A 1034 23.75 -27.88 4.59
CA ILE A 1034 22.72 -28.26 3.61
C ILE A 1034 22.34 -29.73 3.83
N SER A 1035 21.04 -30.04 3.86
CA SER A 1035 20.53 -31.42 3.93
C SER A 1035 20.16 -31.96 2.55
N ARG A 1036 19.75 -31.09 1.62
CA ARG A 1036 19.38 -31.44 0.24
C ARG A 1036 19.87 -30.39 -0.76
N CYS A 1037 20.61 -30.85 -1.77
CA CYS A 1037 20.95 -30.07 -2.95
C CYS A 1037 19.75 -29.93 -3.89
N PRO A 1038 19.35 -28.70 -4.29
CA PRO A 1038 18.43 -28.51 -5.41
C PRO A 1038 19.16 -28.76 -6.74
N PRO A 1039 18.64 -29.58 -7.66
CA PRO A 1039 19.22 -29.79 -8.99
C PRO A 1039 19.49 -28.51 -9.80
N ILE A 1040 18.71 -27.46 -9.52
CA ILE A 1040 18.85 -26.12 -10.06
C ILE A 1040 19.13 -25.17 -8.88
N PHE A 1041 20.29 -24.53 -8.86
CA PHE A 1041 20.69 -23.60 -7.81
C PHE A 1041 20.55 -22.15 -8.28
N THR A 1042 19.74 -21.35 -7.58
CA THR A 1042 19.45 -19.95 -7.93
C THR A 1042 20.23 -18.98 -7.05
N ILE A 1043 20.79 -17.93 -7.65
CA ILE A 1043 21.38 -16.77 -6.96
C ILE A 1043 20.66 -15.51 -7.44
N VAL A 1044 20.20 -14.68 -6.50
CA VAL A 1044 19.60 -13.35 -6.74
C VAL A 1044 20.62 -12.27 -6.34
N LEU A 1045 20.73 -11.23 -7.16
CA LEU A 1045 21.66 -10.12 -7.00
C LEU A 1045 20.90 -8.81 -6.74
N GLU A 1046 21.02 -8.24 -5.53
CA GLU A 1046 20.39 -6.98 -5.16
C GLU A 1046 21.25 -5.77 -5.58
N TRP A 1047 20.63 -4.76 -6.19
CA TRP A 1047 21.31 -3.55 -6.70
C TRP A 1047 20.77 -2.29 -6.01
N GLU A 1048 21.41 -1.85 -4.92
CA GLU A 1048 20.97 -0.68 -4.12
C GLU A 1048 20.90 0.67 -4.89
N LYS A 1049 21.54 0.78 -6.07
CA LYS A 1049 21.82 2.06 -6.76
C LYS A 1049 21.88 1.89 -8.28
N SER A 1050 21.79 3.01 -9.00
CA SER A 1050 22.19 3.11 -10.41
C SER A 1050 23.71 3.08 -10.53
N GLU A 1051 24.25 1.90 -10.81
CA GLU A 1051 25.69 1.65 -10.93
C GLU A 1051 26.21 2.04 -12.33
N THR A 1052 27.47 2.49 -12.42
CA THR A 1052 28.07 2.84 -13.71
C THR A 1052 28.39 1.61 -14.58
N GLU A 1053 28.57 1.83 -15.88
CA GLU A 1053 29.11 0.83 -16.84
C GLU A 1053 30.34 0.08 -16.27
N LYS A 1054 31.22 0.79 -15.56
CA LYS A 1054 32.41 0.22 -14.92
C LYS A 1054 32.04 -0.70 -13.75
N GLU A 1055 31.16 -0.26 -12.87
CA GLU A 1055 30.72 -1.03 -11.69
C GLU A 1055 29.93 -2.28 -12.11
N ILE A 1056 29.06 -2.18 -13.12
CA ILE A 1056 28.38 -3.32 -13.76
C ILE A 1056 29.41 -4.29 -14.35
N SER A 1057 30.39 -3.78 -15.11
CA SER A 1057 31.46 -4.60 -15.69
C SER A 1057 32.32 -5.31 -14.64
N GLU A 1058 32.67 -4.63 -13.55
CA GLU A 1058 33.47 -5.20 -12.45
C GLU A 1058 32.68 -6.25 -11.65
N THR A 1059 31.38 -6.05 -11.46
CA THR A 1059 30.48 -7.01 -10.83
C THR A 1059 30.30 -8.27 -11.68
N THR A 1060 29.93 -8.12 -12.96
CA THR A 1060 29.77 -9.27 -13.89
C THR A 1060 31.08 -10.05 -14.08
N LYS A 1061 32.24 -9.38 -14.00
CA LYS A 1061 33.57 -9.99 -14.02
C LYS A 1061 33.94 -10.75 -12.74
N ALA A 1062 33.29 -10.46 -11.61
CA ALA A 1062 33.53 -11.14 -10.33
C ALA A 1062 32.82 -12.50 -10.25
N LEU A 1063 31.71 -12.67 -10.98
CA LEU A 1063 30.93 -13.90 -11.11
C LEU A 1063 31.71 -15.02 -11.82
N GLU A 1064 31.43 -16.28 -11.45
CA GLU A 1064 32.02 -17.48 -12.06
C GLU A 1064 30.92 -18.39 -12.64
N TRP A 1065 31.14 -18.85 -13.88
CA TRP A 1065 30.21 -19.70 -14.63
C TRP A 1065 30.23 -21.18 -14.19
N GLU A 1066 31.28 -21.60 -13.46
CA GLU A 1066 31.37 -22.87 -12.74
C GLU A 1066 31.63 -22.57 -11.25
N ILE A 1067 30.81 -23.14 -10.36
CA ILE A 1067 30.93 -22.98 -8.90
C ILE A 1067 30.91 -24.35 -8.20
N ASP A 1068 31.58 -24.45 -7.05
CA ASP A 1068 31.62 -25.66 -6.21
C ASP A 1068 30.94 -25.38 -4.88
N ILE A 1069 29.65 -25.75 -4.75
CA ILE A 1069 28.84 -25.39 -3.58
C ILE A 1069 29.26 -26.15 -2.30
N SER A 1070 30.10 -27.19 -2.42
CA SER A 1070 30.74 -27.85 -1.25
C SER A 1070 31.71 -26.94 -0.49
N ARG A 1071 32.09 -25.81 -1.09
CA ARG A 1071 32.84 -24.75 -0.42
C ARG A 1071 31.91 -23.79 0.33
N LEU A 1072 30.67 -23.62 -0.10
CA LEU A 1072 29.69 -22.69 0.50
C LEU A 1072 29.05 -23.30 1.74
N TYR A 1073 28.53 -24.53 1.63
CA TYR A 1073 27.82 -25.24 2.70
C TYR A 1073 28.67 -26.33 3.36
N GLU A 1074 28.42 -26.57 4.65
CA GLU A 1074 28.91 -27.76 5.35
C GLU A 1074 27.99 -28.97 5.08
N GLY A 1075 28.55 -30.18 5.07
CA GLY A 1075 27.82 -31.44 4.89
C GLY A 1075 27.84 -32.08 3.50
N LEU A 1076 28.38 -31.39 2.48
CA LEU A 1076 28.45 -31.90 1.10
C LEU A 1076 29.69 -32.75 0.79
N GLU A 1077 29.57 -33.59 -0.24
CA GLU A 1077 30.73 -34.20 -0.90
C GLU A 1077 31.61 -33.12 -1.57
N PRO A 1078 32.94 -33.18 -1.42
CA PRO A 1078 33.85 -32.23 -2.09
C PRO A 1078 33.72 -32.26 -3.61
N ASN A 1079 33.82 -31.08 -4.25
CA ASN A 1079 33.64 -30.89 -5.70
C ASN A 1079 32.18 -31.09 -6.18
N THR A 1080 31.21 -30.66 -5.38
CA THR A 1080 29.79 -30.58 -5.79
C THR A 1080 29.61 -29.39 -6.74
N ASN A 1081 29.90 -29.62 -8.03
CA ASN A 1081 30.00 -28.59 -9.07
C ASN A 1081 28.66 -28.26 -9.75
N TYR A 1082 28.47 -26.97 -10.03
CA TYR A 1082 27.30 -26.37 -10.69
C TYR A 1082 27.73 -25.43 -11.83
N ARG A 1083 26.90 -25.30 -12.87
CA ARG A 1083 27.18 -24.54 -14.11
C ARG A 1083 26.08 -23.55 -14.44
N LEU A 1084 26.44 -22.29 -14.66
CA LEU A 1084 25.51 -21.22 -15.06
C LEU A 1084 24.94 -21.52 -16.45
N VAL A 1085 23.61 -21.62 -16.56
CA VAL A 1085 22.92 -21.92 -17.83
C VAL A 1085 22.14 -20.74 -18.39
N SER A 1086 21.57 -19.91 -17.51
CA SER A 1086 20.82 -18.72 -17.87
C SER A 1086 20.91 -17.66 -16.78
N MET A 1087 20.77 -16.40 -17.17
CA MET A 1087 20.62 -15.27 -16.25
C MET A 1087 19.57 -14.29 -16.78
N VAL A 1088 18.87 -13.65 -15.84
CA VAL A 1088 18.02 -12.48 -16.09
C VAL A 1088 18.81 -11.23 -15.74
N GLY A 1089 18.69 -10.18 -16.55
CA GLY A 1089 19.23 -8.87 -16.20
C GLY A 1089 18.40 -7.72 -16.75
N CYS A 1090 18.47 -6.57 -16.07
CA CYS A 1090 17.73 -5.35 -16.39
C CYS A 1090 18.63 -4.32 -17.09
N SER A 1091 18.17 -3.73 -18.20
CA SER A 1091 18.86 -2.70 -18.96
C SER A 1091 18.46 -1.29 -18.50
N GLU A 1092 19.40 -0.51 -17.94
CA GLU A 1092 19.14 0.91 -17.62
C GLU A 1092 18.90 1.79 -18.87
N VAL A 1093 19.26 1.32 -20.08
CA VAL A 1093 19.20 2.13 -21.32
C VAL A 1093 17.89 1.90 -22.07
N GLU A 1094 17.33 0.70 -21.97
CA GLU A 1094 16.17 0.27 -22.76
C GLU A 1094 14.93 0.01 -21.88
N GLU A 1095 15.06 0.11 -20.55
CA GLU A 1095 14.04 -0.23 -19.52
C GLU A 1095 13.46 -1.66 -19.64
N GLU A 1096 14.04 -2.49 -20.52
CA GLU A 1096 13.67 -3.89 -20.69
C GLU A 1096 14.55 -4.83 -19.85
N HIS A 1097 13.93 -5.93 -19.42
CA HIS A 1097 14.63 -7.10 -18.91
C HIS A 1097 15.06 -7.96 -20.11
N ILE A 1098 16.16 -8.68 -19.99
CA ILE A 1098 16.68 -9.58 -21.04
C ILE A 1098 17.16 -10.92 -20.44
N CYS A 1099 17.10 -11.99 -21.24
CA CYS A 1099 17.59 -13.31 -20.85
C CYS A 1099 18.90 -13.61 -21.60
N ILE A 1100 19.98 -13.81 -20.85
CA ILE A 1100 21.28 -14.24 -21.39
C ILE A 1100 21.46 -15.73 -21.05
N ALA A 1101 21.54 -16.59 -22.07
CA ALA A 1101 21.55 -18.05 -21.92
C ALA A 1101 22.71 -18.73 -22.65
N TYR A 1102 23.12 -19.92 -22.20
CA TYR A 1102 24.22 -20.68 -22.76
C TYR A 1102 23.75 -21.80 -23.70
N GLU A 1103 23.68 -21.49 -24.99
CA GLU A 1103 23.26 -22.40 -26.04
C GLU A 1103 24.42 -22.83 -26.95
N LYS A 1104 24.48 -24.13 -27.29
CA LYS A 1104 25.32 -24.64 -28.40
C LYS A 1104 26.80 -24.18 -28.30
N ASN A 1105 27.34 -24.16 -27.08
CA ASN A 1105 28.68 -23.72 -26.69
C ASN A 1105 28.98 -22.21 -26.79
N ARG A 1106 27.96 -21.35 -26.76
CA ARG A 1106 28.08 -19.87 -26.75
C ARG A 1106 26.99 -19.22 -25.89
N TRP A 1107 27.21 -17.97 -25.52
CA TRP A 1107 26.21 -17.13 -24.85
C TRP A 1107 25.37 -16.39 -25.88
N VAL A 1108 24.05 -16.38 -25.69
CA VAL A 1108 23.08 -15.70 -26.56
C VAL A 1108 22.15 -14.80 -25.74
N ASN A 1109 21.74 -13.68 -26.33
CA ASN A 1109 20.74 -12.77 -25.79
C ASN A 1109 19.36 -13.11 -26.40
N LEU A 1110 18.43 -13.64 -25.60
CA LEU A 1110 17.05 -13.90 -26.01
C LEU A 1110 16.21 -12.63 -25.84
N LYS A 1111 15.37 -12.35 -26.84
CA LYS A 1111 14.51 -11.15 -26.88
C LYS A 1111 13.08 -11.52 -26.52
N ARG A 1112 12.35 -10.53 -26.01
CA ARG A 1112 11.00 -10.59 -25.39
C ARG A 1112 9.98 -11.52 -26.09
N GLU A 1113 10.05 -11.66 -27.40
CA GLU A 1113 9.09 -12.45 -28.21
C GLU A 1113 9.74 -13.58 -29.03
N SER A 1114 11.06 -13.81 -28.91
CA SER A 1114 11.78 -14.77 -29.75
C SER A 1114 12.84 -15.60 -29.02
N LEU A 1115 12.76 -16.91 -29.22
CA LEU A 1115 13.77 -17.89 -28.85
C LEU A 1115 15.00 -17.89 -29.80
N VAL A 1116 15.04 -17.01 -30.81
CA VAL A 1116 16.18 -16.83 -31.70
C VAL A 1116 17.15 -15.81 -31.07
N GLY A 1117 18.10 -16.32 -30.29
CA GLY A 1117 19.07 -15.49 -29.57
C GLY A 1117 20.13 -14.82 -30.44
N GLU A 1118 20.47 -13.57 -30.08
CA GLU A 1118 21.57 -12.80 -30.67
C GLU A 1118 22.91 -13.23 -30.04
N ASP A 1119 23.92 -13.55 -30.88
CA ASP A 1119 25.16 -14.20 -30.42
C ASP A 1119 26.12 -13.22 -29.70
N ILE A 1120 26.30 -13.42 -28.40
CA ILE A 1120 27.25 -12.68 -27.56
C ILE A 1120 28.65 -13.34 -27.64
N GLY A 1121 28.71 -14.66 -27.82
CA GLY A 1121 29.94 -15.43 -27.91
C GLY A 1121 30.41 -16.02 -26.57
N ASN A 1122 31.51 -15.50 -26.00
CA ASN A 1122 32.16 -16.08 -24.82
C ASN A 1122 32.00 -15.20 -23.55
N TRP A 1123 32.39 -15.71 -22.38
CA TRP A 1123 32.22 -15.00 -21.10
C TRP A 1123 32.84 -13.59 -21.06
N LYS A 1124 33.97 -13.34 -21.76
CA LYS A 1124 34.54 -11.98 -21.84
C LYS A 1124 33.66 -11.05 -22.67
N SER A 1125 32.97 -11.57 -23.67
CA SER A 1125 31.94 -10.83 -24.40
C SER A 1125 30.73 -10.54 -23.54
N VAL A 1126 30.30 -11.49 -22.66
CA VAL A 1126 29.17 -11.27 -21.72
C VAL A 1126 29.50 -10.13 -20.75
N VAL A 1127 30.67 -10.17 -20.10
CA VAL A 1127 31.14 -9.08 -19.21
C VAL A 1127 31.12 -7.73 -19.93
N ARG A 1128 31.63 -7.69 -21.17
CA ARG A 1128 31.64 -6.47 -22.00
C ARG A 1128 30.23 -6.02 -22.39
N PHE A 1129 29.36 -6.93 -22.81
CA PHE A 1129 27.98 -6.67 -23.18
C PHE A 1129 27.19 -6.08 -22.00
N CYS A 1130 27.33 -6.65 -20.80
CA CYS A 1130 26.70 -6.10 -19.60
C CYS A 1130 27.16 -4.67 -19.29
N GLY A 1131 28.45 -4.35 -19.50
CA GLY A 1131 28.96 -2.98 -19.42
C GLY A 1131 28.38 -2.06 -20.49
N GLU A 1132 28.67 -2.35 -21.77
CA GLU A 1132 28.33 -1.53 -22.94
C GLU A 1132 26.81 -1.28 -23.08
N LYS A 1133 25.97 -2.22 -22.65
CA LYS A 1133 24.50 -2.09 -22.64
C LYS A 1133 23.90 -1.71 -21.27
N LYS A 1134 24.72 -1.53 -20.22
CA LYS A 1134 24.28 -1.33 -18.82
C LYS A 1134 23.25 -2.37 -18.35
N VAL A 1135 23.48 -3.64 -18.69
CA VAL A 1135 22.65 -4.75 -18.22
C VAL A 1135 23.17 -5.18 -16.86
N ARG A 1136 22.37 -4.98 -15.81
CA ARG A 1136 22.62 -5.46 -14.46
C ARG A 1136 22.13 -6.90 -14.33
N PRO A 1137 22.97 -7.92 -14.11
CA PRO A 1137 22.50 -9.27 -13.84
C PRO A 1137 21.77 -9.33 -12.49
N GLU A 1138 20.55 -9.85 -12.46
CA GLU A 1138 19.67 -9.87 -11.29
C GLU A 1138 19.38 -11.28 -10.79
N ILE A 1139 19.29 -12.27 -11.70
CA ILE A 1139 19.06 -13.69 -11.34
C ILE A 1139 20.01 -14.57 -12.12
N LEU A 1140 20.62 -15.55 -11.46
CA LEU A 1140 21.53 -16.53 -12.03
C LEU A 1140 20.98 -17.95 -11.76
N PHE A 1141 20.74 -18.73 -12.81
CA PHE A 1141 20.33 -20.14 -12.69
C PHE A 1141 21.50 -21.07 -13.03
N TYR A 1142 21.87 -21.94 -12.09
CA TYR A 1142 22.92 -22.94 -12.25
C TYR A 1142 22.35 -24.37 -12.30
N GLU A 1143 22.75 -25.18 -13.29
CA GLU A 1143 22.46 -26.63 -13.34
C GLU A 1143 23.54 -27.45 -12.62
N ALA A 1144 23.16 -28.50 -11.88
CA ALA A 1144 24.11 -29.43 -11.27
C ALA A 1144 24.93 -30.18 -12.34
N ALA A 1145 26.26 -30.16 -12.26
CA ALA A 1145 27.14 -30.73 -13.30
C ALA A 1145 27.15 -32.27 -13.34
N ARG A 1146 26.50 -32.92 -12.37
CA ARG A 1146 26.22 -34.36 -12.32
C ARG A 1146 24.82 -34.60 -11.74
N TRP A 1147 23.81 -34.52 -12.59
CA TRP A 1147 22.47 -35.01 -12.27
C TRP A 1147 22.29 -36.44 -12.81
N MET A 1148 21.62 -37.29 -12.04
CA MET A 1148 21.08 -38.59 -12.50
C MET A 1148 19.62 -38.61 -12.04
N ALA A 1149 18.70 -38.82 -12.99
CA ALA A 1149 17.25 -38.63 -12.82
C ALA A 1149 16.54 -39.81 -12.13
#